data_AF-A0A7X1TS38-F1
#
_entry.id   AF-A0A7X1TS38-F1
#
_cell.length_a   1.000
_cell.length_b   1.000
_cell.length_c   1.000
_cell.angle_alpha   90.00
_cell.angle_beta   90.00
_cell.angle_gamma   90.00
#
_symmetry.space_group_name_H-M   'P 1'
#
loop_
_entity.id
_entity.type
_entity.pdbx_description
1 polymer ?
#
loop_
_entity_poly.entity_id
_entity_poly.type
_entity_poly.pdbx_seq_one_letter_code
_entity_poly.pdbx_strand_id
1 'polypeptide(L)'
;MSPDTAARQEPLHRLPVRLLGDLVSPRALERILADGAQARGKTPETLGPGDLEDILKREVFKRLQLSVPAALAKRRVSEVIGALMEAAPSAPAASSGGDLSTLEEGARRFTLYFDWPETQRLRGILGVARQQQAAGSDLGPLMREGQDLIALMERRLEEGLVAQAQDLAELRAAFGRVQGMGGKDVRRLESLIAQVEEAQKGGVLQPAEVERARSITFTLRRLLESSVVEALPSGEVPAPADPEAQARVLALEQEHASRQLADLARDSEALRRARPKLEARLQALRAEGAAGTLTAPAVDTWRRELEEAREAELARQRGDLAALEGGLAALPPSPALEEARLALDVARLTLDGGGLATDELRDLHATLDALQAAPEVAARRLELQRDLAELERAARDVPGAAAELAPSLAAAREALARGETPDVAALWSALERRMAQAAQQREDFDARADHVVREYDTVRHLAGETTQKLGRLADTLRAQRRLGPMSELARERYAQTLTDAEALLAEAHAEYEAAQQVTASFGADALSGLLDVFDFGGGESEAPLAVPEPVPATPAVPAFTLPAGLLGGTPTTEAADPTGAELPYDTWRVRGGQLVDGPADAAAQGVAALLGQADDLGGLTLRLTDDRAAWAARLEGGGVWRLARGPNAGAIDDRVGGWLAGSD
;
A
#
# COMPACT_ATOMS: atom_id res chain seq x y z
N MET A 1 6.31 -62.01 -17.76
CA MET A 1 6.13 -60.61 -17.29
C MET A 1 4.68 -60.48 -16.88
N SER A 2 4.40 -60.10 -15.64
CA SER A 2 3.03 -60.00 -15.11
C SER A 2 2.35 -58.71 -15.60
N PRO A 3 1.03 -58.68 -15.82
CA PRO A 3 0.32 -57.54 -16.43
C PRO A 3 0.05 -56.37 -15.46
N ASP A 4 0.78 -56.27 -14.36
CA ASP A 4 0.42 -55.44 -13.19
C ASP A 4 1.40 -54.27 -12.95
N THR A 5 1.97 -53.71 -14.03
CA THR A 5 2.92 -52.59 -13.99
C THR A 5 2.49 -51.40 -14.86
N ALA A 6 1.25 -51.42 -15.37
CA ALA A 6 0.68 -50.36 -16.20
C ALA A 6 -0.12 -49.31 -15.38
N ALA A 7 -0.20 -49.46 -14.06
CA ALA A 7 -0.97 -48.57 -13.20
C ALA A 7 -0.12 -47.40 -12.65
N ARG A 8 -0.45 -46.18 -13.11
CA ARG A 8 -0.04 -44.87 -12.55
C ARG A 8 1.41 -44.42 -12.82
N GLN A 9 1.75 -44.23 -14.09
CA GLN A 9 2.52 -43.02 -14.44
C GLN A 9 1.56 -41.83 -14.41
N GLU A 10 1.73 -40.93 -13.45
CA GLU A 10 0.95 -39.71 -13.33
C GLU A 10 1.36 -38.74 -14.46
N PRO A 11 0.42 -38.11 -15.20
CA PRO A 11 0.78 -37.24 -16.32
C PRO A 11 1.55 -36.02 -15.81
N LEU A 12 2.67 -35.69 -16.49
CA LEU A 12 3.67 -34.73 -16.00
C LEU A 12 3.08 -33.36 -15.61
N HIS A 13 2.04 -32.88 -16.29
CA HIS A 13 1.37 -31.61 -15.98
C HIS A 13 0.65 -31.58 -14.62
N ARG A 14 0.40 -32.73 -13.97
CA ARG A 14 -0.18 -32.79 -12.62
C ARG A 14 0.85 -32.70 -11.50
N LEU A 15 2.13 -32.95 -11.79
CA LEU A 15 3.20 -32.83 -10.79
C LEU A 15 3.27 -31.41 -10.18
N PRO A 16 3.23 -30.32 -10.98
CA PRO A 16 3.19 -28.96 -10.42
C PRO A 16 1.90 -28.65 -9.66
N VAL A 17 0.75 -29.15 -10.13
CA VAL A 17 -0.57 -28.94 -9.48
C VAL A 17 -0.58 -29.54 -8.07
N ARG A 18 0.09 -30.68 -7.87
CA ARG A 18 0.24 -31.28 -6.54
C ARG A 18 1.26 -30.55 -5.67
N LEU A 19 2.40 -30.15 -6.23
CA LEU A 19 3.54 -29.60 -5.48
C LEU A 19 3.48 -28.09 -5.21
N LEU A 20 2.59 -27.36 -5.89
CA LEU A 20 2.29 -25.93 -5.65
C LEU A 20 0.86 -25.70 -5.14
N GLY A 21 0.08 -26.78 -4.94
CA GLY A 21 -1.31 -26.72 -4.48
C GLY A 21 -1.49 -26.21 -3.04
N ASP A 22 -0.40 -26.11 -2.29
CA ASP A 22 -0.25 -25.47 -0.98
C ASP A 22 -0.07 -23.94 -1.06
N LEU A 23 0.44 -23.43 -2.19
CA LEU A 23 0.78 -22.00 -2.39
C LEU A 23 -0.13 -21.28 -3.39
N VAL A 24 -0.76 -22.01 -4.32
CA VAL A 24 -1.71 -21.50 -5.31
C VAL A 24 -2.83 -22.54 -5.49
N SER A 25 -4.08 -22.10 -5.61
CA SER A 25 -5.20 -23.03 -5.72
C SER A 25 -5.06 -23.97 -6.94
N PRO A 26 -5.26 -25.29 -6.80
CA PRO A 26 -5.04 -26.26 -7.87
C PRO A 26 -5.75 -25.90 -9.19
N ARG A 27 -7.01 -25.44 -9.12
CA ARG A 27 -7.79 -24.99 -10.29
C ARG A 27 -7.18 -23.76 -10.99
N ALA A 28 -6.60 -22.82 -10.24
CA ALA A 28 -5.92 -21.68 -10.85
C ALA A 28 -4.63 -22.11 -11.55
N LEU A 29 -3.89 -23.06 -10.96
CA LEU A 29 -2.68 -23.61 -11.58
C LEU A 29 -2.98 -24.43 -12.83
N GLU A 30 -4.00 -25.30 -12.79
CA GLU A 30 -4.49 -26.06 -13.94
C GLU A 30 -4.90 -25.11 -15.09
N ARG A 31 -5.60 -24.01 -14.78
CA ARG A 31 -5.94 -23.00 -15.80
C ARG A 31 -4.70 -22.33 -16.38
N ILE A 32 -3.72 -21.93 -15.56
CA ILE A 32 -2.48 -21.31 -16.05
C ILE A 32 -1.65 -22.28 -16.90
N LEU A 33 -1.61 -23.56 -16.55
CA LEU A 33 -0.97 -24.61 -17.35
C LEU A 33 -1.72 -24.83 -18.68
N ALA A 34 -3.05 -24.73 -18.69
CA ALA A 34 -3.87 -24.81 -19.91
C ALA A 34 -3.68 -23.58 -20.82
N ASP A 35 -3.74 -22.36 -20.25
CA ASP A 35 -3.50 -21.11 -20.97
C ASP A 35 -2.07 -21.09 -21.56
N GLY A 36 -1.07 -21.52 -20.78
CA GLY A 36 0.32 -21.66 -21.21
C GLY A 36 0.54 -22.75 -22.27
N ALA A 37 -0.21 -23.85 -22.22
CA ALA A 37 -0.20 -24.86 -23.29
C ALA A 37 -0.80 -24.30 -24.58
N GLN A 38 -1.96 -23.64 -24.48
CA GLN A 38 -2.68 -23.06 -25.61
C GLN A 38 -1.86 -21.97 -26.30
N ALA A 39 -1.18 -21.11 -25.55
CA ALA A 39 -0.24 -20.12 -26.08
C ALA A 39 0.94 -20.75 -26.86
N ARG A 40 1.30 -22.00 -26.56
CA ARG A 40 2.33 -22.79 -27.25
C ARG A 40 1.75 -23.75 -28.31
N GLY A 41 0.45 -23.62 -28.64
CA GLY A 41 -0.24 -24.46 -29.62
C GLY A 41 -0.45 -25.92 -29.20
N LYS A 42 -0.38 -26.20 -27.89
CA LYS A 42 -0.42 -27.53 -27.28
C LYS A 42 -1.62 -27.69 -26.34
N THR A 43 -1.91 -28.93 -25.96
CA THR A 43 -2.83 -29.24 -24.85
C THR A 43 -2.05 -29.65 -23.61
N PRO A 44 -2.60 -29.53 -22.38
CA PRO A 44 -1.90 -29.91 -21.13
C PRO A 44 -1.33 -31.33 -21.13
N GLU A 45 -2.04 -32.26 -21.78
CA GLU A 45 -1.69 -33.68 -21.92
C GLU A 45 -0.48 -33.91 -22.87
N THR A 46 -0.17 -32.93 -23.72
CA THR A 46 0.92 -32.97 -24.70
C THR A 46 2.13 -32.10 -24.33
N LEU A 47 2.14 -31.50 -23.13
CA LEU A 47 3.27 -30.70 -22.65
C LEU A 47 4.48 -31.59 -22.32
N GLY A 48 5.63 -31.29 -22.94
CA GLY A 48 6.90 -31.90 -22.57
C GLY A 48 7.53 -31.26 -21.33
N PRO A 49 8.60 -31.84 -20.76
CA PRO A 49 9.29 -31.29 -19.58
C PRO A 49 9.76 -29.85 -19.79
N GLY A 50 10.34 -29.53 -20.94
CA GLY A 50 10.79 -28.16 -21.26
C GLY A 50 9.65 -27.16 -21.51
N ASP A 51 8.48 -27.63 -21.95
CA ASP A 51 7.29 -26.77 -22.05
C ASP A 51 6.76 -26.43 -20.65
N LEU A 52 6.70 -27.44 -19.77
CA LEU A 52 6.31 -27.26 -18.36
C LEU A 52 7.32 -26.36 -17.63
N GLU A 53 8.62 -26.53 -17.87
CA GLU A 53 9.67 -25.69 -17.32
C GLU A 53 9.51 -24.21 -17.71
N ASP A 54 9.27 -23.91 -18.99
CA ASP A 54 9.04 -22.56 -19.50
C ASP A 54 7.74 -21.96 -18.94
N ILE A 55 6.64 -22.71 -18.90
CA ILE A 55 5.37 -22.29 -18.28
C ILE A 55 5.55 -22.04 -16.76
N LEU A 56 6.35 -22.87 -16.09
CA LEU A 56 6.63 -22.72 -14.66
C LEU A 56 7.47 -21.47 -14.38
N LYS A 57 8.50 -21.21 -15.19
CA LYS A 57 9.41 -20.06 -15.05
C LYS A 57 8.79 -18.72 -15.42
N ARG A 58 7.74 -18.68 -16.25
CA ARG A 58 7.21 -17.42 -16.83
C ARG A 58 5.78 -17.14 -16.39
N GLU A 59 4.84 -18.04 -16.64
CA GLU A 59 3.44 -17.82 -16.30
C GLU A 59 3.14 -18.15 -14.83
N VAL A 60 3.58 -19.30 -14.33
CA VAL A 60 3.33 -19.73 -12.93
C VAL A 60 4.19 -18.93 -11.95
N PHE A 61 5.47 -18.72 -12.23
CA PHE A 61 6.34 -17.89 -11.39
C PHE A 61 5.80 -16.46 -11.27
N LYS A 62 5.38 -15.83 -12.37
CA LYS A 62 4.74 -14.50 -12.34
C LYS A 62 3.43 -14.50 -11.57
N ARG A 63 2.67 -15.61 -11.54
CA ARG A 63 1.49 -15.75 -10.69
C ARG A 63 1.85 -15.90 -9.22
N LEU A 64 2.85 -16.73 -8.90
CA LEU A 64 3.37 -16.93 -7.54
C LEU A 64 3.93 -15.64 -6.95
N GLN A 65 4.61 -14.80 -7.75
CA GLN A 65 5.07 -13.48 -7.32
C GLN A 65 3.95 -12.54 -6.84
N LEU A 66 2.68 -12.83 -7.17
CA LEU A 66 1.52 -12.07 -6.67
C LEU A 66 1.01 -12.58 -5.31
N SER A 67 1.46 -13.74 -4.84
CA SER A 67 1.03 -14.36 -3.57
C SER A 67 2.18 -14.68 -2.61
N VAL A 68 3.42 -14.79 -3.09
CA VAL A 68 4.63 -15.07 -2.28
C VAL A 68 5.87 -14.33 -2.84
N PRO A 69 6.86 -13.98 -1.99
CA PRO A 69 8.09 -13.31 -2.41
C PRO A 69 8.86 -14.07 -3.49
N ALA A 70 9.55 -13.33 -4.35
CA ALA A 70 10.23 -13.86 -5.54
C ALA A 70 11.26 -14.97 -5.24
N ALA A 71 12.03 -14.85 -4.15
CA ALA A 71 12.98 -15.89 -3.71
C ALA A 71 12.27 -17.23 -3.44
N LEU A 72 11.13 -17.21 -2.76
CA LEU A 72 10.35 -18.40 -2.45
C LEU A 72 9.59 -18.93 -3.66
N ALA A 73 8.95 -18.04 -4.43
CA ALA A 73 8.33 -18.39 -5.70
C ALA A 73 9.34 -19.11 -6.61
N LYS A 74 10.58 -18.58 -6.68
CA LYS A 74 11.67 -19.15 -7.46
C LYS A 74 12.12 -20.49 -6.89
N ARG A 75 12.39 -20.57 -5.58
CA ARG A 75 12.80 -21.82 -4.94
C ARG A 75 11.78 -22.93 -5.15
N ARG A 76 10.50 -22.67 -4.90
CA ARG A 76 9.42 -23.67 -5.06
C ARG A 76 9.21 -24.04 -6.53
N VAL A 77 9.27 -23.07 -7.46
CA VAL A 77 9.30 -23.36 -8.91
C VAL A 77 10.53 -24.20 -9.28
N SER A 78 11.71 -23.93 -8.72
CA SER A 78 12.94 -24.70 -8.96
C SER A 78 12.90 -26.10 -8.34
N GLU A 79 12.29 -26.30 -7.17
CA GLU A 79 12.04 -27.62 -6.58
C GLU A 79 11.09 -28.45 -7.45
N VAL A 80 10.03 -27.83 -7.99
CA VAL A 80 9.07 -28.47 -8.91
C VAL A 80 9.69 -28.79 -10.26
N ILE A 81 10.52 -27.90 -10.79
CA ILE A 81 11.32 -28.15 -12.01
C ILE A 81 12.35 -29.26 -11.75
N GLY A 82 13.00 -29.27 -10.58
CA GLY A 82 13.89 -30.35 -10.15
C GLY A 82 13.18 -31.69 -10.13
N ALA A 83 12.01 -31.77 -9.50
CA ALA A 83 11.18 -32.98 -9.47
C ALA A 83 10.66 -33.39 -10.87
N LEU A 84 10.38 -32.43 -11.77
CA LEU A 84 10.06 -32.70 -13.18
C LEU A 84 11.28 -33.23 -13.96
N MET A 85 12.48 -32.73 -13.67
CA MET A 85 13.73 -33.16 -14.32
C MET A 85 14.24 -34.50 -13.79
N GLU A 86 14.05 -34.82 -12.50
CA GLU A 86 14.27 -36.18 -11.97
C GLU A 86 13.30 -37.19 -12.62
N ALA A 87 12.09 -36.75 -12.98
CA ALA A 87 11.09 -37.57 -13.65
C ALA A 87 11.28 -37.71 -15.19
N ALA A 88 12.28 -37.05 -15.79
CA ALA A 88 12.46 -37.00 -17.25
C ALA A 88 13.92 -37.20 -17.71
N PRO A 89 14.19 -38.06 -18.72
CA PRO A 89 15.55 -38.26 -19.23
C PRO A 89 16.10 -37.02 -19.96
N SER A 90 17.39 -36.76 -19.75
CA SER A 90 18.00 -35.43 -19.86
C SER A 90 18.37 -34.97 -21.29
N ALA A 91 18.28 -33.66 -21.51
CA ALA A 91 18.95 -32.90 -22.58
C ALA A 91 19.28 -31.47 -22.06
N PRO A 92 20.29 -30.76 -22.61
CA PRO A 92 20.91 -29.61 -21.94
C PRO A 92 20.16 -28.28 -22.11
N ALA A 93 20.30 -27.40 -21.11
CA ALA A 93 19.68 -26.08 -21.07
C ALA A 93 20.36 -25.05 -22.00
N ALA A 94 19.57 -24.11 -22.53
CA ALA A 94 20.04 -22.94 -23.26
C ALA A 94 20.15 -21.72 -22.33
N SER A 95 21.18 -20.90 -22.54
CA SER A 95 21.44 -19.69 -21.75
C SER A 95 20.60 -18.49 -22.22
N SER A 96 19.96 -17.81 -21.28
CA SER A 96 19.24 -16.54 -21.51
C SER A 96 20.15 -15.36 -21.21
N GLY A 97 20.65 -14.68 -22.25
CA GLY A 97 21.41 -13.44 -22.08
C GLY A 97 20.50 -12.32 -21.57
N GLY A 98 20.78 -11.79 -20.37
CA GLY A 98 20.04 -10.67 -19.78
C GLY A 98 20.41 -9.33 -20.43
N ASP A 99 19.40 -8.56 -20.82
CA ASP A 99 19.57 -7.17 -21.27
C ASP A 99 19.65 -6.23 -20.05
N LEU A 100 20.67 -5.35 -20.01
CA LEU A 100 20.88 -4.39 -18.93
C LEU A 100 19.88 -3.21 -18.96
N SER A 101 19.14 -3.03 -20.07
CA SER A 101 18.24 -1.88 -20.29
C SER A 101 17.30 -1.60 -19.11
N THR A 102 16.71 -2.64 -18.50
CA THR A 102 15.78 -2.51 -17.36
C THR A 102 16.45 -1.95 -16.11
N LEU A 103 17.72 -2.32 -15.85
CA LEU A 103 18.47 -1.78 -14.72
C LEU A 103 18.90 -0.33 -14.98
N GLU A 104 19.26 0.01 -16.22
CA GLU A 104 19.58 1.39 -16.59
C GLU A 104 18.36 2.31 -16.48
N GLU A 105 17.18 1.85 -16.88
CA GLU A 105 15.93 2.61 -16.74
C GLU A 105 15.56 2.81 -15.27
N GLY A 106 15.67 1.78 -14.44
CA GLY A 106 15.51 1.89 -12.98
C GLY A 106 16.48 2.90 -12.37
N ALA A 107 17.78 2.83 -12.69
CA ALA A 107 18.77 3.77 -12.19
C ALA A 107 18.52 5.23 -12.65
N ARG A 108 17.98 5.43 -13.86
CA ARG A 108 17.55 6.76 -14.33
C ARG A 108 16.34 7.26 -13.52
N ARG A 109 15.32 6.43 -13.30
CA ARG A 109 14.13 6.76 -12.50
C ARG A 109 14.48 7.21 -11.08
N PHE A 110 15.40 6.51 -10.41
CA PHE A 110 15.83 6.81 -9.04
C PHE A 110 16.99 7.82 -8.95
N THR A 111 17.36 8.51 -10.05
CA THR A 111 18.48 9.47 -10.03
C THR A 111 18.27 10.65 -9.07
N LEU A 112 17.02 11.07 -8.83
CA LEU A 112 16.70 12.13 -7.85
C LEU A 112 16.91 11.70 -6.38
N TYR A 113 17.06 10.40 -6.12
CA TYR A 113 17.24 9.83 -4.78
C TYR A 113 18.68 9.33 -4.58
N PHE A 114 19.66 10.11 -5.04
CA PHE A 114 21.09 9.77 -4.95
C PHE A 114 21.52 9.40 -3.52
N ASP A 115 20.97 10.05 -2.50
CA ASP A 115 21.36 9.84 -1.10
C ASP A 115 20.85 8.50 -0.51
N TRP A 116 20.02 7.76 -1.25
CA TRP A 116 19.58 6.42 -0.85
C TRP A 116 20.70 5.39 -1.10
N PRO A 117 21.12 4.60 -0.09
CA PRO A 117 22.18 3.60 -0.26
C PRO A 117 21.83 2.54 -1.30
N GLU A 118 20.54 2.22 -1.47
CA GLU A 118 20.02 1.31 -2.49
C GLU A 118 20.32 1.82 -3.92
N THR A 119 20.22 3.14 -4.13
CA THR A 119 20.52 3.78 -5.43
C THR A 119 22.03 3.71 -5.73
N GLN A 120 22.89 3.87 -4.71
CA GLN A 120 24.34 3.70 -4.89
C GLN A 120 24.71 2.25 -5.21
N ARG A 121 24.13 1.29 -4.49
CA ARG A 121 24.32 -0.15 -4.73
C ARG A 121 23.88 -0.55 -6.15
N LEU A 122 22.73 -0.06 -6.62
CA LEU A 122 22.27 -0.31 -7.99
C LEU A 122 23.27 0.21 -9.04
N ARG A 123 23.90 1.37 -8.82
CA ARG A 123 24.98 1.86 -9.71
C ARG A 123 26.24 1.01 -9.63
N GLY A 124 26.61 0.52 -8.45
CA GLY A 124 27.71 -0.44 -8.28
C GLY A 124 27.48 -1.72 -9.08
N ILE A 125 26.29 -2.33 -8.92
CA ILE A 125 25.85 -3.50 -9.68
C ILE A 125 25.88 -3.24 -11.19
N LEU A 126 25.35 -2.10 -11.67
CA LEU A 126 25.43 -1.72 -13.08
C LEU A 126 26.86 -1.56 -13.59
N GLY A 127 27.78 -1.03 -12.77
CA GLY A 127 29.20 -0.92 -13.12
C GLY A 127 29.83 -2.29 -13.34
N VAL A 128 29.63 -3.21 -12.40
CA VAL A 128 30.15 -4.59 -12.47
C VAL A 128 29.46 -5.39 -13.58
N ALA A 129 28.16 -5.24 -13.77
CA ALA A 129 27.40 -5.93 -14.82
C ALA A 129 27.87 -5.54 -16.23
N ARG A 130 28.21 -4.26 -16.46
CA ARG A 130 28.82 -3.82 -17.74
C ARG A 130 30.21 -4.44 -17.97
N GLN A 131 31.02 -4.57 -16.93
CA GLN A 131 32.33 -5.23 -17.03
C GLN A 131 32.18 -6.74 -17.33
N GLN A 132 31.26 -7.42 -16.64
CA GLN A 132 30.94 -8.83 -16.88
C GLN A 132 30.34 -9.08 -18.26
N GLN A 133 29.49 -8.17 -18.76
CA GLN A 133 28.95 -8.24 -20.12
C GLN A 133 30.06 -8.13 -21.17
N ALA A 134 31.02 -7.22 -20.98
CA ALA A 134 32.19 -7.10 -21.85
C ALA A 134 33.12 -8.33 -21.80
N ALA A 135 33.14 -9.05 -20.67
CA ALA A 135 33.88 -10.31 -20.50
C ALA A 135 33.09 -11.56 -20.96
N GLY A 136 31.81 -11.45 -21.30
CA GLY A 136 30.95 -12.57 -21.69
C GLY A 136 30.49 -13.48 -20.54
N SER A 137 30.49 -12.99 -19.30
CA SER A 137 30.08 -13.74 -18.10
C SER A 137 28.55 -13.76 -17.90
N ASP A 138 28.05 -14.64 -17.04
CA ASP A 138 26.62 -14.71 -16.70
C ASP A 138 26.18 -13.52 -15.84
N LEU A 139 25.26 -12.72 -16.38
CA LEU A 139 24.66 -11.56 -15.71
C LEU A 139 23.48 -11.93 -14.79
N GLY A 140 22.99 -13.18 -14.86
CA GLY A 140 21.79 -13.65 -14.16
C GLY A 140 21.74 -13.39 -12.64
N PRO A 141 22.86 -13.44 -11.88
CA PRO A 141 22.89 -13.03 -10.48
C PRO A 141 22.71 -11.51 -10.29
N LEU A 142 23.51 -10.69 -10.98
CA LEU A 142 23.48 -9.23 -10.88
C LEU A 142 22.17 -8.62 -11.36
N MET A 143 21.57 -9.22 -12.41
CA MET A 143 20.25 -8.80 -12.91
C MET A 143 19.15 -8.98 -11.87
N ARG A 144 19.17 -10.08 -11.10
CA ARG A 144 18.21 -10.31 -10.01
C ARG A 144 18.42 -9.33 -8.87
N GLU A 145 19.65 -9.20 -8.38
CA GLU A 145 19.96 -8.27 -7.28
C GLU A 145 19.59 -6.82 -7.65
N GLY A 146 19.86 -6.39 -8.88
CA GLY A 146 19.45 -5.08 -9.37
C GLY A 146 17.93 -4.90 -9.46
N GLN A 147 17.19 -5.95 -9.88
CA GLN A 147 15.72 -5.93 -9.93
C GLN A 147 15.09 -5.90 -8.54
N ASP A 148 15.61 -6.69 -7.60
CA ASP A 148 15.16 -6.71 -6.20
C ASP A 148 15.38 -5.34 -5.53
N LEU A 149 16.51 -4.67 -5.81
CA LEU A 149 16.75 -3.30 -5.35
C LEU A 149 15.82 -2.26 -5.99
N ILE A 150 15.45 -2.41 -7.27
CA ILE A 150 14.48 -1.53 -7.91
C ILE A 150 13.12 -1.69 -7.23
N ALA A 151 12.64 -2.93 -7.03
CA ALA A 151 11.38 -3.19 -6.33
C ALA A 151 11.37 -2.66 -4.88
N LEU A 152 12.50 -2.77 -4.16
CA LEU A 152 12.69 -2.19 -2.84
C LEU A 152 12.55 -0.65 -2.86
N MET A 153 13.17 0.02 -3.84
CA MET A 153 13.09 1.48 -3.98
C MET A 153 11.71 1.96 -4.45
N GLU A 154 11.02 1.18 -5.30
CA GLU A 154 9.64 1.44 -5.71
C GLU A 154 8.69 1.37 -4.50
N ARG A 155 8.76 0.31 -3.70
CA ARG A 155 8.03 0.19 -2.42
C ARG A 155 8.31 1.39 -1.50
N ARG A 156 9.59 1.74 -1.31
CA ARG A 156 10.01 2.87 -0.46
C ARG A 156 9.45 4.21 -0.97
N LEU A 157 9.38 4.40 -2.28
CA LEU A 157 8.79 5.57 -2.92
C LEU A 157 7.28 5.64 -2.69
N GLU A 158 6.55 4.55 -2.92
CA GLU A 158 5.09 4.49 -2.72
C GLU A 158 4.70 4.73 -1.26
N GLU A 159 5.37 4.07 -0.31
CA GLU A 159 5.19 4.32 1.13
C GLU A 159 5.48 5.77 1.52
N GLY A 160 6.55 6.35 0.96
CA GLY A 160 6.90 7.75 1.15
C GLY A 160 5.85 8.71 0.60
N LEU A 161 5.25 8.41 -0.56
CA LEU A 161 4.24 9.25 -1.19
C LEU A 161 2.91 9.23 -0.43
N VAL A 162 2.56 8.11 0.21
CA VAL A 162 1.41 8.03 1.11
C VAL A 162 1.66 8.86 2.38
N ALA A 163 2.84 8.77 2.98
CA ALA A 163 3.21 9.62 4.11
C ALA A 163 3.19 11.12 3.75
N GLN A 164 3.77 11.50 2.60
CA GLN A 164 3.77 12.88 2.10
C GLN A 164 2.35 13.39 1.81
N ALA A 165 1.44 12.55 1.32
CA ALA A 165 0.03 12.91 1.13
C ALA A 165 -0.68 13.19 2.47
N GLN A 166 -0.44 12.37 3.49
CA GLN A 166 -0.96 12.58 4.84
C GLN A 166 -0.40 13.89 5.44
N ASP A 167 0.92 14.09 5.38
CA ASP A 167 1.58 15.33 5.81
C ASP A 167 0.99 16.56 5.12
N LEU A 168 0.76 16.51 3.80
CA LEU A 168 0.15 17.60 3.04
C LEU A 168 -1.28 17.92 3.52
N ALA A 169 -2.07 16.90 3.85
CA ALA A 169 -3.41 17.08 4.40
C ALA A 169 -3.38 17.72 5.80
N GLU A 170 -2.44 17.31 6.65
CA GLU A 170 -2.24 17.88 7.99
C GLU A 170 -1.71 19.33 7.93
N LEU A 171 -0.73 19.61 7.05
CA LEU A 171 -0.18 20.95 6.83
C LEU A 171 -1.24 21.93 6.33
N ARG A 172 -2.11 21.52 5.40
CA ARG A 172 -3.25 22.34 4.95
C ARG A 172 -4.23 22.62 6.09
N ALA A 173 -4.57 21.60 6.88
CA ALA A 173 -5.48 21.75 8.04
C ALA A 173 -4.89 22.64 9.14
N ALA A 174 -3.56 22.65 9.32
CA ALA A 174 -2.87 23.55 10.23
C ALA A 174 -2.76 24.97 9.67
N PHE A 175 -2.44 25.13 8.37
CA PHE A 175 -2.37 26.41 7.67
C PHE A 175 -3.69 27.19 7.78
N GLY A 176 -4.83 26.52 7.63
CA GLY A 176 -6.15 27.13 7.77
C GLY A 176 -6.40 27.84 9.11
N ARG A 177 -5.68 27.46 10.18
CA ARG A 177 -5.75 28.09 11.51
C ARG A 177 -4.79 29.28 11.65
N VAL A 178 -3.60 29.20 11.06
CA VAL A 178 -2.53 30.22 11.21
C VAL A 178 -2.51 31.28 10.09
N GLN A 179 -3.22 31.06 8.98
CA GLN A 179 -3.28 31.99 7.85
C GLN A 179 -3.67 33.43 8.25
N GLY A 180 -4.53 33.58 9.26
CA GLY A 180 -4.97 34.88 9.79
C GLY A 180 -3.88 35.71 10.47
N MET A 181 -2.76 35.09 10.88
CA MET A 181 -1.60 35.80 11.46
C MET A 181 -0.84 36.63 10.41
N GLY A 182 -0.91 36.22 9.14
CA GLY A 182 -0.15 36.85 8.05
C GLY A 182 1.37 36.81 8.23
N GLY A 183 2.06 37.75 7.56
CA GLY A 183 3.53 37.88 7.65
C GLY A 183 4.33 36.97 6.71
N LYS A 184 5.66 37.00 6.85
CA LYS A 184 6.60 36.34 5.94
C LYS A 184 6.54 34.81 6.01
N ASP A 185 6.37 34.26 7.22
CA ASP A 185 6.49 32.83 7.46
C ASP A 185 5.21 32.08 7.06
N VAL A 186 4.04 32.72 7.16
CA VAL A 186 2.78 32.23 6.57
C VAL A 186 2.87 32.13 5.04
N ARG A 187 3.37 33.18 4.35
CA ARG A 187 3.58 33.15 2.88
C ARG A 187 4.60 32.09 2.46
N ARG A 188 5.64 31.88 3.27
CA ARG A 188 6.64 30.83 3.05
C ARG A 188 6.04 29.43 3.22
N LEU A 189 5.18 29.23 4.23
CA LEU A 189 4.44 27.99 4.44
C LEU A 189 3.49 27.69 3.28
N GLU A 190 2.71 28.69 2.83
CA GLU A 190 1.84 28.60 1.65
C GLU A 190 2.63 28.16 0.39
N SER A 191 3.79 28.80 0.15
CA SER A 191 4.67 28.46 -0.98
C SER A 191 5.23 27.02 -0.89
N LEU A 192 5.60 26.57 0.31
CA LEU A 192 6.09 25.20 0.53
C LEU A 192 4.97 24.17 0.37
N ILE A 193 3.75 24.46 0.85
CA ILE A 193 2.58 23.59 0.66
C ILE A 193 2.28 23.42 -0.83
N ALA A 194 2.32 24.51 -1.62
CA ALA A 194 2.15 24.45 -3.07
C ALA A 194 3.26 23.64 -3.77
N GLN A 195 4.53 23.79 -3.35
CA GLN A 195 5.65 23.02 -3.88
C GLN A 195 5.50 21.51 -3.59
N VAL A 196 5.15 21.14 -2.36
CA VAL A 196 4.93 19.74 -1.96
C VAL A 196 3.71 19.15 -2.68
N GLU A 197 2.65 19.93 -2.87
CA GLU A 197 1.48 19.51 -3.65
C GLU A 197 1.83 19.18 -5.10
N GLU A 198 2.62 20.03 -5.77
CA GLU A 198 3.01 19.79 -7.16
C GLU A 198 3.94 18.57 -7.28
N ALA A 199 4.88 18.42 -6.34
CA ALA A 199 5.71 17.21 -6.28
C ALA A 199 4.88 15.94 -6.03
N GLN A 200 3.87 16.00 -5.14
CA GLN A 200 2.95 14.89 -4.89
C GLN A 200 2.18 14.48 -6.16
N LYS A 201 1.69 15.45 -6.96
CA LYS A 201 1.04 15.19 -8.25
C LYS A 201 2.01 14.56 -9.26
N GLY A 202 3.28 14.97 -9.23
CA GLY A 202 4.35 14.38 -10.05
C GLY A 202 4.89 13.03 -9.55
N GLY A 203 4.43 12.51 -8.41
CA GLY A 203 4.96 11.27 -7.82
C GLY A 203 6.39 11.39 -7.28
N VAL A 204 6.79 12.60 -6.86
CA VAL A 204 8.14 12.92 -6.36
C VAL A 204 8.11 13.25 -4.87
N LEU A 205 9.08 12.72 -4.11
CA LEU A 205 9.25 13.04 -2.70
C LEU A 205 10.03 14.35 -2.52
N GLN A 206 9.59 15.15 -1.55
CA GLN A 206 10.20 16.41 -1.12
C GLN A 206 10.31 16.43 0.42
N PRO A 207 11.05 15.48 1.03
CA PRO A 207 11.06 15.31 2.48
C PRO A 207 11.64 16.54 3.21
N ALA A 208 12.61 17.23 2.61
CA ALA A 208 13.20 18.42 3.17
C ALA A 208 12.23 19.63 3.13
N GLU A 209 11.37 19.70 2.12
CA GLU A 209 10.34 20.72 1.95
C GLU A 209 9.21 20.49 2.95
N VAL A 210 8.77 19.23 3.12
CA VAL A 210 7.81 18.82 4.14
C VAL A 210 8.32 19.16 5.54
N GLU A 211 9.56 18.81 5.90
CA GLU A 211 10.08 19.11 7.24
C GLU A 211 10.24 20.62 7.47
N ARG A 212 10.63 21.40 6.45
CA ARG A 212 10.62 22.88 6.55
C ARG A 212 9.20 23.43 6.74
N ALA A 213 8.20 22.88 6.05
CA ALA A 213 6.80 23.27 6.21
C ALA A 213 6.28 22.90 7.61
N ARG A 214 6.58 21.70 8.12
CA ARG A 214 6.26 21.26 9.49
C ARG A 214 6.90 22.17 10.55
N SER A 215 8.20 22.46 10.44
CA SER A 215 8.93 23.33 11.38
C SER A 215 8.36 24.76 11.43
N ILE A 216 8.02 25.34 10.27
CA ILE A 216 7.33 26.64 10.20
C ILE A 216 5.94 26.56 10.81
N THR A 217 5.18 25.50 10.52
CA THR A 217 3.83 25.26 11.06
C THR A 217 3.84 25.14 12.59
N PHE A 218 4.78 24.37 13.15
CA PHE A 218 5.01 24.26 14.59
C PHE A 218 5.34 25.63 15.19
N THR A 219 6.25 26.38 14.59
CA THR A 219 6.62 27.73 15.06
C THR A 219 5.43 28.69 15.06
N LEU A 220 4.64 28.71 13.98
CA LEU A 220 3.43 29.55 13.87
C LEU A 220 2.34 29.15 14.87
N ARG A 221 2.08 27.85 15.04
CA ARG A 221 1.12 27.35 16.05
C ARG A 221 1.56 27.71 17.47
N ARG A 222 2.84 27.51 17.81
CA ARG A 222 3.37 27.86 19.13
C ARG A 222 3.26 29.36 19.38
N LEU A 223 3.54 30.19 18.38
CA LEU A 223 3.35 31.65 18.47
C LEU A 223 1.88 32.05 18.62
N LEU A 224 0.95 31.33 17.99
CA LEU A 224 -0.49 31.58 18.13
C LEU A 224 -0.94 31.27 19.56
N GLU A 225 -0.61 30.09 20.09
CA GLU A 225 -0.95 29.70 21.47
C GLU A 225 -0.24 30.60 22.51
N SER A 226 1.01 31.02 22.29
CA SER A 226 1.71 31.93 23.20
C SER A 226 1.23 33.38 23.11
N SER A 227 0.76 33.84 21.95
CA SER A 227 0.23 35.20 21.76
C SER A 227 -1.10 35.41 22.51
N VAL A 228 -1.90 34.34 22.65
CA VAL A 228 -3.11 34.35 23.51
C VAL A 228 -2.76 34.63 24.98
N VAL A 229 -1.54 34.32 25.43
CA VAL A 229 -1.06 34.55 26.81
C VAL A 229 -0.66 36.01 27.06
N GLU A 230 -0.27 36.78 26.04
CA GLU A 230 0.16 38.19 26.19
C GLU A 230 -0.96 39.22 25.99
N ALA A 231 -2.11 38.81 25.45
CA ALA A 231 -3.18 39.71 25.01
C ALA A 231 -4.17 40.15 26.11
N LEU A 232 -3.68 40.72 27.23
CA LEU A 232 -4.50 41.43 28.22
C LEU A 232 -3.93 42.84 28.51
N PRO A 233 -4.79 43.88 28.63
CA PRO A 233 -4.30 45.26 28.62
C PRO A 233 -3.73 45.75 29.96
N SER A 234 -2.49 46.22 29.90
CA SER A 234 -1.96 47.40 30.59
C SER A 234 -2.31 47.64 32.08
N GLY A 235 -1.35 47.34 32.97
CA GLY A 235 -1.16 48.19 34.16
C GLY A 235 -0.67 47.49 35.43
N GLU A 236 -1.07 46.24 35.66
CA GLU A 236 -0.76 45.51 36.90
C GLU A 236 -0.03 44.20 36.63
N VAL A 237 0.55 43.63 37.70
CA VAL A 237 1.48 42.50 37.77
C VAL A 237 1.22 41.42 36.69
N PRO A 238 2.23 40.92 35.96
CA PRO A 238 2.04 39.90 34.93
C PRO A 238 1.23 38.72 35.47
N ALA A 239 0.07 38.48 34.86
CA ALA A 239 -0.81 37.39 35.22
C ALA A 239 -0.06 36.05 35.06
N PRO A 240 -0.29 35.07 35.95
CA PRO A 240 0.23 33.72 35.72
C PRO A 240 -0.33 33.21 34.39
N ALA A 241 0.56 32.66 33.55
CA ALA A 241 0.19 32.15 32.24
C ALA A 241 -0.90 31.08 32.34
N ASP A 242 -1.83 31.09 31.37
CA ASP A 242 -2.93 30.12 31.31
C ASP A 242 -2.39 28.67 31.27
N PRO A 243 -2.72 27.81 32.26
CA PRO A 243 -2.25 26.44 32.29
C PRO A 243 -2.76 25.61 31.11
N GLU A 244 -3.91 25.95 30.51
CA GLU A 244 -4.42 25.25 29.33
C GLU A 244 -3.60 25.59 28.07
N ALA A 245 -3.30 26.88 27.84
CA ALA A 245 -2.40 27.31 26.76
C ALA A 245 -1.00 26.68 26.91
N GLN A 246 -0.46 26.58 28.12
CA GLN A 246 0.80 25.90 28.38
C GLN A 246 0.73 24.40 28.06
N ALA A 247 -0.36 23.71 28.44
CA ALA A 247 -0.59 22.31 28.10
C ALA A 247 -0.69 22.11 26.57
N ARG A 248 -1.35 23.01 25.83
CA ARG A 248 -1.43 22.97 24.35
C ARG A 248 -0.05 23.14 23.71
N VAL A 249 0.80 24.05 24.21
CA VAL A 249 2.18 24.21 23.72
C VAL A 249 3.04 22.97 24.00
N LEU A 250 2.96 22.39 25.20
CA LEU A 250 3.69 21.17 25.55
C LEU A 250 3.27 19.97 24.67
N ALA A 251 1.97 19.82 24.39
CA ALA A 251 1.47 18.79 23.48
C ALA A 251 2.01 18.97 22.05
N LEU A 252 2.07 20.20 21.53
CA LEU A 252 2.68 20.50 20.22
C LEU A 252 4.19 20.20 20.20
N GLU A 253 4.91 20.44 21.30
CA GLU A 253 6.34 20.13 21.43
C GLU A 253 6.61 18.61 21.48
N GLN A 254 5.78 17.85 22.21
CA GLN A 254 5.82 16.37 22.23
C GLN A 254 5.47 15.78 20.85
N GLU A 255 4.44 16.30 20.18
CA GLU A 255 4.05 15.90 18.82
C GLU A 255 5.19 16.14 17.83
N HIS A 256 5.85 17.30 17.89
CA HIS A 256 6.96 17.60 17.00
C HIS A 256 8.18 16.69 17.26
N ALA A 257 8.57 16.51 18.53
CA ALA A 257 9.73 15.69 18.89
C ALA A 257 9.53 14.20 18.56
N SER A 258 8.33 13.65 18.79
CA SER A 258 8.02 12.24 18.48
C SER A 258 8.03 11.96 16.97
N ARG A 259 7.50 12.88 16.14
CA ARG A 259 7.60 12.82 14.67
C ARG A 259 9.06 12.81 14.20
N GLN A 260 9.87 13.73 14.72
CA GLN A 260 11.30 13.82 14.37
C GLN A 260 12.08 12.57 14.78
N LEU A 261 11.79 12.00 15.95
CA LEU A 261 12.37 10.72 16.38
C LEU A 261 11.99 9.57 15.44
N ALA A 262 10.73 9.52 14.99
CA ALA A 262 10.25 8.48 14.07
C ALA A 262 10.88 8.56 12.67
N ASP A 263 11.14 9.78 12.16
CA ASP A 263 11.81 9.95 10.87
C ASP A 263 13.33 9.66 11.00
N LEU A 264 14.01 10.10 12.08
CA LEU A 264 15.39 9.69 12.39
C LEU A 264 15.53 8.16 12.56
N ALA A 265 14.53 7.50 13.15
CA ALA A 265 14.51 6.05 13.29
C ALA A 265 14.50 5.34 11.92
N ARG A 266 13.70 5.84 10.96
CA ARG A 266 13.67 5.33 9.59
C ARG A 266 15.04 5.48 8.92
N ASP A 267 15.58 6.68 8.91
CA ASP A 267 16.77 7.00 8.10
C ASP A 267 18.05 6.36 8.66
N SER A 268 18.08 6.04 9.97
CA SER A 268 19.20 5.37 10.64
C SER A 268 19.17 3.84 10.63
N GLU A 269 18.19 3.19 9.99
CA GLU A 269 17.99 1.73 10.11
C GLU A 269 19.23 0.89 9.78
N ALA A 270 19.90 1.17 8.65
CA ALA A 270 21.12 0.46 8.26
C ALA A 270 22.27 0.64 9.28
N LEU A 271 22.36 1.80 9.93
CA LEU A 271 23.34 2.08 10.97
C LEU A 271 22.97 1.38 12.30
N ARG A 272 21.69 1.38 12.68
CA ARG A 272 21.20 0.64 13.86
C ARG A 272 21.47 -0.86 13.74
N ARG A 273 21.29 -1.44 12.54
CA ARG A 273 21.67 -2.83 12.24
C ARG A 273 23.18 -3.09 12.41
N ALA A 274 24.04 -2.16 11.96
CA ALA A 274 25.49 -2.28 12.17
C ALA A 274 25.92 -2.07 13.63
N ARG A 275 25.14 -1.32 14.42
CA ARG A 275 25.45 -0.94 15.81
C ARG A 275 24.25 -1.18 16.75
N PRO A 276 24.03 -2.42 17.23
CA PRO A 276 22.87 -2.78 18.07
C PRO A 276 22.66 -1.94 19.34
N LYS A 277 23.71 -1.27 19.85
CA LYS A 277 23.59 -0.32 20.98
C LYS A 277 22.71 0.89 20.64
N LEU A 278 22.68 1.30 19.37
CA LEU A 278 21.81 2.38 18.87
C LEU A 278 20.34 1.98 18.90
N GLU A 279 20.02 0.69 18.76
CA GLU A 279 18.65 0.20 18.90
C GLU A 279 18.14 0.39 20.34
N ALA A 280 18.94 -0.03 21.33
CA ALA A 280 18.59 0.17 22.74
C ALA A 280 18.39 1.65 23.09
N ARG A 281 19.17 2.55 22.48
CA ARG A 281 19.01 4.01 22.67
C ARG A 281 17.72 4.54 22.04
N LEU A 282 17.38 4.11 20.83
CA LEU A 282 16.11 4.45 20.18
C LEU A 282 14.90 3.97 20.99
N GLN A 283 14.95 2.75 21.52
CA GLN A 283 13.85 2.20 22.33
C GLN A 283 13.67 2.97 23.65
N ALA A 284 14.75 3.45 24.28
CA ALA A 284 14.66 4.34 25.43
C ALA A 284 13.98 5.69 25.09
N LEU A 285 14.35 6.32 23.96
CA LEU A 285 13.73 7.56 23.49
C LEU A 285 12.25 7.37 23.10
N ARG A 286 11.88 6.20 22.56
CA ARG A 286 10.48 5.82 22.32
C ARG A 286 9.69 5.68 23.62
N ALA A 287 10.28 5.11 24.67
CA ALA A 287 9.66 5.04 26.00
C ALA A 287 9.50 6.42 26.66
N GLU A 288 10.49 7.32 26.51
CA GLU A 288 10.36 8.74 26.91
C GLU A 288 9.22 9.43 26.13
N GLY A 289 9.05 9.12 24.84
CA GLY A 289 7.93 9.60 24.02
C GLY A 289 6.58 9.12 24.53
N ALA A 290 6.43 7.82 24.79
CA ALA A 290 5.21 7.24 25.34
C ALA A 290 4.88 7.75 26.76
N ALA A 291 5.87 8.18 27.54
CA ALA A 291 5.70 8.80 28.85
C ALA A 291 5.42 10.33 28.78
N GLY A 292 5.44 10.94 27.60
CA GLY A 292 5.29 12.40 27.43
C GLY A 292 6.50 13.21 27.92
N THR A 293 7.66 12.58 28.15
CA THR A 293 8.88 13.23 28.65
C THR A 293 9.94 13.49 27.58
N LEU A 294 9.69 13.08 26.32
CA LEU A 294 10.58 13.34 25.19
C LEU A 294 10.67 14.86 24.91
N THR A 295 11.89 15.36 24.74
CA THR A 295 12.16 16.78 24.47
C THR A 295 12.93 16.97 23.16
N ALA A 296 12.75 18.10 22.48
CA ALA A 296 13.49 18.40 21.24
C ALA A 296 15.04 18.33 21.43
N PRO A 297 15.65 18.85 22.51
CA PRO A 297 17.09 18.68 22.74
C PRO A 297 17.56 17.23 22.87
N ALA A 298 16.71 16.31 23.34
CA ALA A 298 17.04 14.89 23.36
C ALA A 298 17.10 14.31 21.93
N VAL A 299 16.15 14.70 21.06
CA VAL A 299 16.12 14.31 19.65
C VAL A 299 17.30 14.93 18.85
N ASP A 300 17.65 16.19 19.12
CA ASP A 300 18.83 16.84 18.50
C ASP A 300 20.17 16.28 19.02
N THR A 301 20.20 15.75 20.24
CA THR A 301 21.36 15.01 20.75
C THR A 301 21.45 13.65 20.06
N TRP A 302 20.33 12.95 19.93
CA TRP A 302 20.25 11.68 19.20
C TRP A 302 20.65 11.81 17.72
N ARG A 303 20.24 12.89 17.04
CA ARG A 303 20.67 13.20 15.66
C ARG A 303 22.21 13.27 15.54
N ARG A 304 22.87 13.96 16.47
CA ARG A 304 24.35 14.08 16.49
C ARG A 304 25.02 12.75 16.85
N GLU A 305 24.48 12.01 17.83
CA GLU A 305 24.94 10.65 18.15
C GLU A 305 24.89 9.72 16.91
N LEU A 306 23.85 9.83 16.07
CA LEU A 306 23.71 9.08 14.82
C LEU A 306 24.70 9.54 13.73
N GLU A 307 24.91 10.84 13.56
CA GLU A 307 25.88 11.39 12.60
C GLU A 307 27.31 10.95 12.93
N GLU A 308 27.75 11.13 14.19
CA GLU A 308 29.06 10.68 14.69
C GLU A 308 29.23 9.16 14.56
N ALA A 309 28.20 8.37 14.91
CA ALA A 309 28.24 6.92 14.77
C ALA A 309 28.32 6.46 13.30
N ARG A 310 27.69 7.20 12.37
CA ARG A 310 27.77 6.92 10.93
C ARG A 310 29.16 7.16 10.38
N GLU A 311 29.79 8.29 10.71
CA GLU A 311 31.17 8.57 10.28
C GLU A 311 32.16 7.55 10.84
N ALA A 312 32.03 7.20 12.13
CA ALA A 312 32.85 6.19 12.77
C ALA A 312 32.67 4.79 12.14
N GLU A 313 31.45 4.41 11.74
CA GLU A 313 31.20 3.12 11.09
C GLU A 313 31.69 3.11 9.63
N LEU A 314 31.52 4.19 8.87
CA LEU A 314 32.11 4.33 7.52
C LEU A 314 33.64 4.21 7.56
N ALA A 315 34.29 4.87 8.52
CA ALA A 315 35.74 4.77 8.71
C ALA A 315 36.17 3.34 9.08
N ARG A 316 35.44 2.67 9.97
CA ARG A 316 35.68 1.26 10.33
C ARG A 316 35.56 0.35 9.11
N GLN A 317 34.47 0.48 8.35
CA GLN A 317 34.17 -0.37 7.19
C GLN A 317 35.17 -0.19 6.04
N ARG A 318 35.68 1.03 5.81
CA ARG A 318 36.77 1.27 4.84
C ARG A 318 38.09 0.59 5.27
N GLY A 319 38.40 0.59 6.56
CA GLY A 319 39.55 -0.16 7.09
C GLY A 319 39.38 -1.68 6.98
N ASP A 320 38.17 -2.18 7.24
CA ASP A 320 37.78 -3.59 7.09
C ASP A 320 37.92 -4.07 5.64
N LEU A 321 37.41 -3.27 4.68
CA LEU A 321 37.56 -3.52 3.24
C LEU A 321 39.04 -3.63 2.82
N ALA A 322 39.90 -2.73 3.30
CA ALA A 322 41.33 -2.75 2.98
C ALA A 322 42.04 -4.00 3.57
N ALA A 323 41.60 -4.49 4.73
CA ALA A 323 42.09 -5.73 5.31
C ALA A 323 41.64 -6.96 4.49
N LEU A 324 40.37 -7.00 4.06
CA LEU A 324 39.83 -8.03 3.18
C LEU A 324 40.53 -8.06 1.82
N GLU A 325 40.84 -6.89 1.24
CA GLU A 325 41.60 -6.77 -0.01
C GLU A 325 43.00 -7.40 0.12
N GLY A 326 43.72 -7.09 1.20
CA GLY A 326 45.01 -7.72 1.49
C GLY A 326 44.91 -9.24 1.71
N GLY A 327 43.85 -9.71 2.39
CA GLY A 327 43.61 -11.13 2.62
C GLY A 327 43.29 -11.91 1.34
N LEU A 328 42.43 -11.37 0.48
CA LEU A 328 42.07 -11.96 -0.82
C LEU A 328 43.24 -11.91 -1.82
N ALA A 329 44.07 -10.85 -1.79
CA ALA A 329 45.25 -10.74 -2.65
C ALA A 329 46.33 -11.82 -2.34
N ALA A 330 46.34 -12.38 -1.13
CA ALA A 330 47.27 -13.45 -0.73
C ALA A 330 46.82 -14.86 -1.17
N LEU A 331 45.58 -15.03 -1.66
CA LEU A 331 45.04 -16.33 -2.07
C LEU A 331 45.44 -16.71 -3.52
N PRO A 332 45.54 -18.02 -3.83
CA PRO A 332 45.78 -18.48 -5.19
C PRO A 332 44.57 -18.17 -6.12
N PRO A 333 44.81 -17.97 -7.42
CA PRO A 333 43.75 -17.68 -8.39
C PRO A 333 42.73 -18.83 -8.47
N SER A 334 41.46 -18.49 -8.32
CA SER A 334 40.32 -19.41 -8.39
C SER A 334 39.06 -18.64 -8.82
N PRO A 335 38.04 -19.30 -9.42
CA PRO A 335 36.81 -18.60 -9.83
C PRO A 335 36.10 -17.93 -8.65
N ALA A 336 36.08 -18.58 -7.48
CA ALA A 336 35.51 -18.01 -6.26
C ALA A 336 36.30 -16.78 -5.74
N LEU A 337 37.60 -16.69 -6.02
CA LEU A 337 38.39 -15.48 -5.70
C LEU A 337 38.06 -14.32 -6.66
N GLU A 338 37.81 -14.58 -7.94
CA GLU A 338 37.36 -13.52 -8.86
C GLU A 338 35.95 -13.03 -8.50
N GLU A 339 35.03 -13.93 -8.13
CA GLU A 339 33.72 -13.56 -7.57
C GLU A 339 33.85 -12.70 -6.30
N ALA A 340 34.78 -13.05 -5.39
CA ALA A 340 35.05 -12.27 -4.18
C ALA A 340 35.63 -10.88 -4.50
N ARG A 341 36.48 -10.74 -5.52
CA ARG A 341 37.00 -9.43 -5.97
C ARG A 341 35.91 -8.54 -6.55
N LEU A 342 35.01 -9.12 -7.35
CA LEU A 342 33.85 -8.40 -7.90
C LEU A 342 32.94 -7.88 -6.78
N ALA A 343 32.67 -8.69 -5.75
CA ALA A 343 31.93 -8.26 -4.56
C ALA A 343 32.68 -7.19 -3.75
N LEU A 344 34.02 -7.26 -3.67
CA LEU A 344 34.86 -6.25 -3.02
C LEU A 344 34.79 -4.89 -3.73
N ASP A 345 34.73 -4.86 -5.07
CA ASP A 345 34.53 -3.62 -5.83
C ASP A 345 33.11 -3.04 -5.63
N VAL A 346 32.06 -3.86 -5.50
CA VAL A 346 30.71 -3.37 -5.13
C VAL A 346 30.72 -2.75 -3.74
N ALA A 347 31.37 -3.39 -2.76
CA ALA A 347 31.50 -2.86 -1.40
C ALA A 347 32.31 -1.55 -1.39
N ARG A 348 33.40 -1.46 -2.16
CA ARG A 348 34.20 -0.23 -2.35
C ARG A 348 33.34 0.93 -2.87
N LEU A 349 32.65 0.73 -4.00
CA LEU A 349 31.78 1.76 -4.60
C LEU A 349 30.66 2.21 -3.66
N THR A 350 30.13 1.29 -2.85
CA THR A 350 29.10 1.59 -1.84
C THR A 350 29.66 2.48 -0.72
N LEU A 351 30.85 2.17 -0.18
CA LEU A 351 31.52 2.95 0.86
C LEU A 351 32.03 4.31 0.35
N ASP A 352 32.49 4.40 -0.89
CA ASP A 352 32.92 5.65 -1.52
C ASP A 352 31.71 6.57 -1.79
N GLY A 353 30.56 6.00 -2.15
CA GLY A 353 29.27 6.69 -2.21
C GLY A 353 28.67 7.05 -0.84
N GLY A 354 29.34 6.73 0.27
CA GLY A 354 28.88 7.02 1.64
C GLY A 354 27.76 6.12 2.16
N GLY A 355 27.43 5.04 1.45
CA GLY A 355 26.58 3.96 1.97
C GLY A 355 27.34 3.07 2.96
N LEU A 356 26.61 2.31 3.77
CA LEU A 356 27.19 1.25 4.61
C LEU A 356 27.16 -0.08 3.84
N ALA A 357 28.30 -0.77 3.77
CA ALA A 357 28.46 -2.07 3.10
C ALA A 357 28.48 -3.23 4.12
N THR A 358 27.66 -3.12 5.17
CA THR A 358 27.72 -3.97 6.36
C THR A 358 27.47 -5.45 6.07
N ASP A 359 26.61 -5.76 5.11
CA ASP A 359 26.26 -7.14 4.76
C ASP A 359 27.28 -7.69 3.75
N GLU A 360 27.74 -6.87 2.82
CA GLU A 360 28.72 -7.20 1.78
C GLU A 360 30.09 -7.53 2.42
N LEU A 361 30.52 -6.74 3.42
CA LEU A 361 31.75 -7.01 4.18
C LEU A 361 31.65 -8.30 5.01
N ARG A 362 30.46 -8.62 5.54
CA ARG A 362 30.22 -9.88 6.28
C ARG A 362 30.33 -11.08 5.35
N ASP A 363 29.69 -11.01 4.18
CA ASP A 363 29.72 -12.07 3.17
C ASP A 363 31.14 -12.25 2.60
N LEU A 364 31.89 -11.16 2.42
CA LEU A 364 33.32 -11.19 2.01
C LEU A 364 34.22 -11.82 3.07
N HIS A 365 34.03 -11.52 4.36
CA HIS A 365 34.79 -12.15 5.45
C HIS A 365 34.51 -13.65 5.51
N ALA A 366 33.23 -14.04 5.43
CA ALA A 366 32.80 -15.44 5.39
C ALA A 366 33.33 -16.20 4.17
N THR A 367 33.53 -15.48 3.04
CA THR A 367 34.15 -16.00 1.81
C THR A 367 35.66 -16.19 1.97
N LEU A 368 36.36 -15.19 2.54
CA LEU A 368 37.79 -15.27 2.84
C LEU A 368 38.10 -16.46 3.76
N ASP A 369 37.33 -16.62 4.85
CA ASP A 369 37.44 -17.76 5.77
C ASP A 369 37.24 -19.11 5.06
N ALA A 370 36.24 -19.22 4.18
CA ALA A 370 35.95 -20.45 3.46
C ALA A 370 37.09 -20.83 2.48
N LEU A 371 37.67 -19.84 1.80
CA LEU A 371 38.79 -20.03 0.88
C LEU A 371 40.11 -20.34 1.61
N GLN A 372 40.32 -19.81 2.81
CA GLN A 372 41.48 -20.10 3.64
C GLN A 372 41.42 -21.48 4.30
N ALA A 373 40.24 -21.94 4.73
CA ALA A 373 40.11 -23.16 5.53
C ALA A 373 40.21 -24.47 4.73
N ALA A 374 39.47 -24.60 3.62
CA ALA A 374 39.43 -25.84 2.82
C ALA A 374 38.89 -25.58 1.39
N PRO A 375 39.74 -25.31 0.38
CA PRO A 375 39.29 -24.93 -0.95
C PRO A 375 38.44 -25.97 -1.68
N GLU A 376 38.59 -27.27 -1.38
CA GLU A 376 37.78 -28.34 -1.99
C GLU A 376 36.33 -28.38 -1.47
N VAL A 377 36.08 -27.92 -0.24
CA VAL A 377 34.72 -27.85 0.36
C VAL A 377 34.15 -26.42 0.29
N ALA A 378 35.00 -25.44 -0.03
CA ALA A 378 34.63 -24.02 -0.10
C ALA A 378 33.41 -23.77 -1.00
N ALA A 379 33.31 -24.41 -2.18
CA ALA A 379 32.18 -24.21 -3.10
C ALA A 379 30.81 -24.50 -2.43
N ARG A 380 30.67 -25.66 -1.79
CA ARG A 380 29.42 -26.04 -1.08
C ARG A 380 29.17 -25.19 0.17
N ARG A 381 30.24 -24.76 0.86
CA ARG A 381 30.13 -23.85 2.02
C ARG A 381 29.67 -22.45 1.58
N LEU A 382 30.18 -21.94 0.47
CA LEU A 382 29.79 -20.66 -0.14
C LEU A 382 28.33 -20.70 -0.63
N GLU A 383 27.87 -21.82 -1.20
CA GLU A 383 26.47 -22.04 -1.58
C GLU A 383 25.54 -21.94 -0.35
N LEU A 384 25.82 -22.69 0.72
CA LEU A 384 25.04 -22.61 1.97
C LEU A 384 25.13 -21.23 2.65
N GLN A 385 26.26 -20.52 2.53
CA GLN A 385 26.38 -19.13 3.00
C GLN A 385 25.48 -18.18 2.19
N ARG A 386 25.41 -18.34 0.85
CA ARG A 386 24.52 -17.57 -0.03
C ARG A 386 23.05 -17.80 0.32
N ASP A 387 22.64 -19.06 0.51
CA ASP A 387 21.27 -19.41 0.91
C ASP A 387 20.88 -18.79 2.26
N LEU A 388 21.78 -18.83 3.26
CA LEU A 388 21.56 -18.20 4.58
C LEU A 388 21.54 -16.67 4.50
N ALA A 389 22.26 -16.07 3.56
CA ALA A 389 22.25 -14.62 3.34
C ALA A 389 20.99 -14.17 2.55
N GLU A 390 20.53 -14.96 1.57
CA GLU A 390 19.25 -14.76 0.88
C GLU A 390 18.08 -14.91 1.86
N LEU A 391 18.12 -15.90 2.77
CA LEU A 391 17.12 -16.06 3.82
C LEU A 391 17.10 -14.88 4.80
N GLU A 392 18.26 -14.39 5.27
CA GLU A 392 18.27 -13.20 6.14
C GLU A 392 17.72 -11.96 5.40
N ARG A 393 18.04 -11.78 4.12
CA ARG A 393 17.49 -10.69 3.31
C ARG A 393 15.96 -10.80 3.23
N ALA A 394 15.43 -11.95 2.82
CA ALA A 394 13.99 -12.20 2.76
C ALA A 394 13.29 -12.07 4.12
N ALA A 395 13.94 -12.44 5.22
CA ALA A 395 13.43 -12.28 6.58
C ALA A 395 13.33 -10.82 7.05
N ARG A 396 14.08 -9.88 6.44
CA ARG A 396 13.96 -8.43 6.72
C ARG A 396 12.73 -7.80 6.04
N ASP A 397 12.30 -8.36 4.91
CA ASP A 397 11.09 -7.92 4.20
C ASP A 397 9.79 -8.43 4.84
N VAL A 398 9.87 -9.31 5.84
CA VAL A 398 8.73 -9.91 6.53
C VAL A 398 8.73 -9.44 8.00
N PRO A 399 7.74 -8.63 8.44
CA PRO A 399 7.71 -8.08 9.79
C PRO A 399 7.84 -9.13 10.89
N GLY A 400 8.63 -8.84 11.92
CA GLY A 400 8.95 -9.77 13.01
C GLY A 400 9.79 -11.01 12.65
N ALA A 401 9.92 -11.39 11.37
CA ALA A 401 10.63 -12.61 10.98
C ALA A 401 12.15 -12.50 11.20
N ALA A 402 12.76 -11.34 10.91
CA ALA A 402 14.17 -11.12 11.18
C ALA A 402 14.53 -11.30 12.67
N ALA A 403 13.69 -10.81 13.58
CA ALA A 403 13.90 -10.93 15.03
C ALA A 403 13.71 -12.37 15.54
N GLU A 404 12.70 -13.09 15.04
CA GLU A 404 12.48 -14.50 15.40
C GLU A 404 13.59 -15.42 14.86
N LEU A 405 14.00 -15.21 13.60
CA LEU A 405 14.95 -16.09 12.91
C LEU A 405 16.40 -15.81 13.28
N ALA A 406 16.72 -14.64 13.86
CA ALA A 406 18.09 -14.24 14.20
C ALA A 406 18.88 -15.28 15.02
N PRO A 407 18.34 -15.91 16.10
CA PRO A 407 19.07 -16.92 16.87
C PRO A 407 19.37 -18.17 16.04
N SER A 408 18.41 -18.63 15.23
CA SER A 408 18.56 -19.82 14.39
C SER A 408 19.48 -19.58 13.20
N LEU A 409 19.46 -18.39 12.60
CA LEU A 409 20.41 -17.92 11.59
C LEU A 409 21.84 -17.83 12.15
N ALA A 410 22.01 -17.32 13.37
CA ALA A 410 23.31 -17.27 14.04
C ALA A 410 23.85 -18.68 14.29
N ALA A 411 23.03 -19.57 14.87
CA ALA A 411 23.41 -20.97 15.11
C ALA A 411 23.76 -21.71 13.80
N ALA A 412 23.00 -21.50 12.72
CA ALA A 412 23.28 -22.07 11.40
C ALA A 412 24.62 -21.60 10.82
N ARG A 413 24.99 -20.33 11.04
CA ARG A 413 26.30 -19.79 10.63
C ARG A 413 27.44 -20.34 11.45
N GLU A 414 27.28 -20.48 12.76
CA GLU A 414 28.30 -21.10 13.61
C GLU A 414 28.51 -22.58 13.25
N ALA A 415 27.43 -23.32 12.98
CA ALA A 415 27.48 -24.68 12.48
C ALA A 415 28.27 -24.75 11.16
N LEU A 416 27.93 -23.90 10.19
CA LEU A 416 28.62 -23.83 8.90
C LEU A 416 30.09 -23.39 9.04
N ALA A 417 30.41 -22.53 10.01
CA ALA A 417 31.77 -22.14 10.34
C ALA A 417 32.59 -23.32 10.88
N ARG A 418 31.99 -24.18 11.73
CA ARG A 418 32.56 -25.45 12.21
C ARG A 418 32.62 -26.56 11.14
N GLY A 419 32.00 -26.36 9.97
CA GLY A 419 31.94 -27.35 8.88
C GLY A 419 30.76 -28.32 8.99
N GLU A 420 29.82 -28.08 9.90
CA GLU A 420 28.53 -28.79 9.97
C GLU A 420 27.60 -28.31 8.84
N THR A 421 26.65 -29.14 8.42
CA THR A 421 25.62 -28.74 7.44
C THR A 421 24.34 -28.30 8.20
N PRO A 422 23.98 -27.00 8.21
CA PRO A 422 22.76 -26.54 8.85
C PRO A 422 21.51 -26.94 8.07
N ASP A 423 20.38 -27.14 8.77
CA ASP A 423 19.07 -27.34 8.14
C ASP A 423 18.50 -26.00 7.66
N VAL A 424 18.89 -25.61 6.45
CA VAL A 424 18.40 -24.41 5.77
C VAL A 424 16.92 -24.54 5.40
N ALA A 425 16.40 -25.76 5.19
CA ALA A 425 15.00 -25.99 4.82
C ALA A 425 14.05 -25.63 5.98
N ALA A 426 14.37 -26.03 7.21
CA ALA A 426 13.59 -25.69 8.39
C ALA A 426 13.51 -24.16 8.64
N LEU A 427 14.58 -23.42 8.34
CA LEU A 427 14.60 -21.95 8.43
C LEU A 427 13.65 -21.31 7.41
N TRP A 428 13.67 -21.78 6.15
CA TRP A 428 12.75 -21.30 5.11
C TRP A 428 11.29 -21.59 5.47
N SER A 429 10.99 -22.78 6.01
CA SER A 429 9.62 -23.09 6.46
C SER A 429 9.20 -22.31 7.71
N ALA A 430 10.13 -21.76 8.50
CA ALA A 430 9.80 -20.81 9.55
C ALA A 430 9.45 -19.42 8.97
N LEU A 431 10.23 -18.94 7.99
CA LEU A 431 9.92 -17.72 7.24
C LEU A 431 8.56 -17.82 6.50
N GLU A 432 8.25 -18.96 5.87
CA GLU A 432 6.95 -19.26 5.25
C GLU A 432 5.78 -19.03 6.22
N ARG A 433 5.89 -19.55 7.45
CA ARG A 433 4.85 -19.38 8.49
C ARG A 433 4.68 -17.91 8.89
N ARG A 434 5.77 -17.15 8.98
CA ARG A 434 5.71 -15.71 9.29
C ARG A 434 5.15 -14.88 8.15
N MET A 435 5.46 -15.21 6.90
CA MET A 435 4.82 -14.61 5.74
C MET A 435 3.31 -14.82 5.74
N ALA A 436 2.85 -16.06 6.00
CA ALA A 436 1.42 -16.36 6.08
C ALA A 436 0.73 -15.57 7.21
N GLN A 437 1.36 -15.44 8.38
CA GLN A 437 0.85 -14.61 9.48
C GLN A 437 0.83 -13.11 9.12
N ALA A 438 1.87 -12.59 8.47
CA ALA A 438 1.96 -11.19 8.06
C ALA A 438 1.01 -10.84 6.91
N ALA A 439 0.62 -11.83 6.10
CA ALA A 439 -0.44 -11.72 5.09
C ALA A 439 -1.83 -11.72 5.75
N GLN A 440 -2.13 -12.66 6.65
CA GLN A 440 -3.39 -12.67 7.41
C GLN A 440 -3.59 -11.36 8.18
N GLN A 441 -2.56 -10.90 8.91
CA GLN A 441 -2.62 -9.62 9.61
C GLN A 441 -2.88 -8.44 8.66
N ARG A 442 -2.41 -8.51 7.41
CA ARG A 442 -2.69 -7.48 6.41
C ARG A 442 -4.15 -7.53 5.95
N GLU A 443 -4.70 -8.71 5.68
CA GLU A 443 -6.12 -8.89 5.38
C GLU A 443 -7.01 -8.38 6.53
N ASP A 444 -6.64 -8.67 7.78
CA ASP A 444 -7.33 -8.18 8.98
C ASP A 444 -7.30 -6.64 9.07
N PHE A 445 -6.16 -6.02 8.71
CA PHE A 445 -6.02 -4.55 8.67
C PHE A 445 -6.83 -3.92 7.52
N ASP A 446 -6.81 -4.52 6.33
CA ASP A 446 -7.57 -4.05 5.18
C ASP A 446 -9.09 -4.17 5.45
N ALA A 447 -9.53 -5.24 6.12
CA ALA A 447 -10.92 -5.43 6.53
C ALA A 447 -11.38 -4.42 7.60
N ARG A 448 -10.52 -4.08 8.57
CA ARG A 448 -10.75 -2.99 9.53
C ARG A 448 -10.83 -1.63 8.83
N ALA A 449 -9.93 -1.37 7.89
CA ALA A 449 -9.96 -0.15 7.08
C ALA A 449 -11.26 -0.04 6.26
N ASP A 450 -11.73 -1.13 5.65
CA ASP A 450 -13.00 -1.16 4.92
C ASP A 450 -14.22 -0.95 5.84
N HIS A 451 -14.19 -1.42 7.10
CA HIS A 451 -15.20 -1.06 8.08
C HIS A 451 -15.17 0.44 8.38
N VAL A 452 -14.04 0.98 8.84
CA VAL A 452 -13.88 2.41 9.17
C VAL A 452 -14.30 3.32 8.01
N VAL A 453 -13.89 2.99 6.79
CA VAL A 453 -14.23 3.76 5.57
C VAL A 453 -15.74 3.74 5.29
N ARG A 454 -16.40 2.58 5.42
CA ARG A 454 -17.86 2.48 5.20
C ARG A 454 -18.66 3.22 6.26
N GLU A 455 -18.32 3.05 7.55
CA GLU A 455 -19.00 3.74 8.63
C GLU A 455 -18.81 5.26 8.53
N TYR A 456 -17.58 5.73 8.25
CA TYR A 456 -17.32 7.14 7.96
C TYR A 456 -18.20 7.68 6.83
N ASP A 457 -18.37 6.92 5.74
CA ASP A 457 -19.19 7.37 4.60
C ASP A 457 -20.68 7.52 4.96
N THR A 458 -21.14 6.93 6.08
CA THR A 458 -22.46 7.21 6.67
C THR A 458 -22.48 8.56 7.42
N VAL A 459 -21.51 8.82 8.32
CA VAL A 459 -21.47 10.02 9.17
C VAL A 459 -20.85 11.26 8.52
N ARG A 460 -20.24 11.14 7.33
CA ARG A 460 -19.54 12.24 6.61
C ARG A 460 -20.35 13.51 6.35
N HIS A 461 -21.67 13.47 6.52
CA HIS A 461 -22.57 14.61 6.36
C HIS A 461 -22.65 15.50 7.61
N LEU A 462 -22.07 15.06 8.73
CA LEU A 462 -21.99 15.81 9.98
C LEU A 462 -20.86 16.84 9.94
N ALA A 463 -21.20 18.09 10.25
CA ALA A 463 -20.23 19.19 10.29
C ALA A 463 -19.54 19.28 11.67
N GLY A 464 -18.66 18.32 11.96
CA GLY A 464 -17.87 18.27 13.21
C GLY A 464 -16.35 18.17 12.98
N GLU A 465 -15.52 18.63 13.92
CA GLU A 465 -14.05 18.49 13.83
C GLU A 465 -13.64 17.00 13.86
N THR A 466 -14.33 16.20 14.66
CA THR A 466 -14.20 14.73 14.75
C THR A 466 -14.40 14.07 13.38
N THR A 467 -15.50 14.41 12.70
CA THR A 467 -15.81 13.93 11.34
C THR A 467 -14.75 14.38 10.31
N GLN A 468 -14.23 15.61 10.42
CA GLN A 468 -13.16 16.10 9.54
C GLN A 468 -11.80 15.42 9.80
N LYS A 469 -11.47 15.09 11.05
CA LYS A 469 -10.27 14.30 11.39
C LYS A 469 -10.40 12.88 10.85
N LEU A 470 -11.54 12.23 11.13
CA LEU A 470 -11.87 10.89 10.65
C LEU A 470 -11.81 10.78 9.13
N GLY A 471 -12.34 11.76 8.39
CA GLY A 471 -12.25 11.79 6.92
C GLY A 471 -10.82 11.81 6.38
N ARG A 472 -9.90 12.57 6.99
CA ARG A 472 -8.48 12.56 6.61
C ARG A 472 -7.81 11.21 6.88
N LEU A 473 -8.13 10.57 8.02
CA LEU A 473 -7.62 9.23 8.31
C LEU A 473 -8.22 8.20 7.35
N ALA A 474 -9.51 8.27 7.04
CA ALA A 474 -10.16 7.39 6.05
C ALA A 474 -9.52 7.48 4.66
N ASP A 475 -9.14 8.69 4.20
CA ASP A 475 -8.39 8.86 2.95
C ASP A 475 -6.97 8.29 3.03
N THR A 476 -6.30 8.41 4.19
CA THR A 476 -5.00 7.79 4.45
C THR A 476 -5.10 6.26 4.43
N LEU A 477 -6.12 5.69 5.08
CA LEU A 477 -6.42 4.25 5.07
C LEU A 477 -6.73 3.73 3.66
N ARG A 478 -7.51 4.49 2.85
CA ARG A 478 -7.76 4.18 1.43
C ARG A 478 -6.48 4.17 0.60
N ALA A 479 -5.52 5.05 0.89
CA ALA A 479 -4.22 5.09 0.23
C ALA A 479 -3.30 3.93 0.69
N GLN A 480 -3.20 3.69 1.99
CA GLN A 480 -2.42 2.58 2.58
C GLN A 480 -2.92 1.21 2.10
N ARG A 481 -4.25 1.01 2.01
CA ARG A 481 -4.85 -0.23 1.47
C ARG A 481 -4.41 -0.55 0.03
N ARG A 482 -4.08 0.47 -0.77
CA ARG A 482 -3.60 0.31 -2.16
C ARG A 482 -2.12 -0.04 -2.26
N LEU A 483 -1.34 0.14 -1.18
CA LEU A 483 0.05 -0.31 -1.12
C LEU A 483 0.09 -1.84 -1.07
N GLY A 484 1.00 -2.44 -1.83
CA GLY A 484 1.24 -3.88 -1.83
C GLY A 484 2.01 -4.34 -0.58
N PRO A 485 3.17 -5.02 -0.73
CA PRO A 485 3.99 -5.35 0.43
C PRO A 485 4.48 -4.05 1.11
N MET A 486 4.24 -3.92 2.42
CA MET A 486 4.69 -2.77 3.22
C MET A 486 5.85 -3.15 4.13
N SER A 487 6.79 -2.23 4.31
CA SER A 487 7.81 -2.25 5.35
C SER A 487 7.20 -2.38 6.75
N GLU A 488 8.01 -2.83 7.71
CA GLU A 488 7.62 -2.95 9.12
C GLU A 488 7.12 -1.60 9.68
N LEU A 489 7.86 -0.52 9.45
CA LEU A 489 7.49 0.84 9.86
C LEU A 489 6.20 1.36 9.18
N ALA A 490 5.98 1.06 7.89
CA ALA A 490 4.75 1.44 7.22
C ALA A 490 3.53 0.65 7.77
N ARG A 491 3.72 -0.63 8.10
CA ARG A 491 2.70 -1.48 8.73
C ARG A 491 2.39 -1.05 10.18
N GLU A 492 3.40 -0.66 10.96
CA GLU A 492 3.22 -0.02 12.28
C GLU A 492 2.38 1.26 12.17
N ARG A 493 2.73 2.14 11.24
CA ARG A 493 1.97 3.38 10.97
C ARG A 493 0.54 3.09 10.55
N TYR A 494 0.30 2.10 9.68
CA TYR A 494 -1.05 1.68 9.27
C TYR A 494 -1.88 1.18 10.45
N ALA A 495 -1.30 0.35 11.32
CA ALA A 495 -1.96 -0.14 12.54
C ALA A 495 -2.30 0.98 13.52
N GLN A 496 -1.44 1.99 13.66
CA GLN A 496 -1.73 3.19 14.44
C GLN A 496 -2.86 4.02 13.80
N THR A 497 -2.78 4.31 12.49
CA THR A 497 -3.82 5.05 11.75
C THR A 497 -5.19 4.38 11.85
N LEU A 498 -5.24 3.04 11.81
CA LEU A 498 -6.46 2.26 12.07
C LEU A 498 -7.00 2.49 13.47
N THR A 499 -6.14 2.38 14.49
CA THR A 499 -6.53 2.53 15.90
C THR A 499 -7.05 3.93 16.20
N ASP A 500 -6.39 4.96 15.66
CA ASP A 500 -6.80 6.37 15.81
C ASP A 500 -8.13 6.65 15.10
N ALA A 501 -8.35 6.05 13.92
CA ALA A 501 -9.58 6.20 13.15
C ALA A 501 -10.76 5.44 13.78
N GLU A 502 -10.54 4.26 14.35
CA GLU A 502 -11.55 3.52 15.11
C GLU A 502 -11.98 4.28 16.38
N ALA A 503 -11.04 4.92 17.09
CA ALA A 503 -11.34 5.77 18.22
C ALA A 503 -12.19 7.00 17.84
N LEU A 504 -11.80 7.72 16.77
CA LEU A 504 -12.56 8.87 16.25
C LEU A 504 -13.91 8.46 15.66
N LEU A 505 -14.05 7.23 15.13
CA LEU A 505 -15.32 6.70 14.67
C LEU A 505 -16.30 6.45 15.82
N ALA A 506 -15.80 5.88 16.93
CA ALA A 506 -16.61 5.68 18.13
C ALA A 506 -17.07 7.04 18.74
N GLU A 507 -16.19 8.05 18.73
CA GLU A 507 -16.54 9.42 19.13
C GLU A 507 -17.58 10.04 18.19
N ALA A 508 -17.41 9.93 16.87
CA ALA A 508 -18.37 10.42 15.88
C ALA A 508 -19.74 9.73 15.97
N HIS A 509 -19.80 8.44 16.29
CA HIS A 509 -21.06 7.72 16.53
C HIS A 509 -21.74 8.21 17.82
N ALA A 510 -20.99 8.43 18.91
CA ALA A 510 -21.53 8.99 20.14
C ALA A 510 -22.05 10.44 19.95
N GLU A 511 -21.32 11.28 19.21
CA GLU A 511 -21.79 12.62 18.80
C GLU A 511 -23.09 12.54 17.98
N TYR A 512 -23.17 11.60 17.03
CA TYR A 512 -24.35 11.42 16.19
C TYR A 512 -25.58 10.94 16.98
N GLU A 513 -25.42 9.95 17.86
CA GLU A 513 -26.49 9.48 18.74
C GLU A 513 -26.96 10.58 19.68
N ALA A 514 -26.04 11.36 20.27
CA ALA A 514 -26.38 12.51 21.09
C ALA A 514 -27.15 13.58 20.30
N ALA A 515 -26.73 13.89 19.07
CA ALA A 515 -27.43 14.82 18.19
C ALA A 515 -28.84 14.31 17.80
N GLN A 516 -29.01 13.00 17.56
CA GLN A 516 -30.32 12.38 17.34
C GLN A 516 -31.21 12.47 18.58
N GLN A 517 -30.70 12.17 19.78
CA GLN A 517 -31.44 12.25 21.04
C GLN A 517 -31.91 13.69 21.33
N VAL A 518 -31.04 14.68 21.11
CA VAL A 518 -31.38 16.10 21.23
C VAL A 518 -32.45 16.51 20.21
N THR A 519 -32.32 16.07 18.96
CA THR A 519 -33.33 16.32 17.91
C THR A 519 -34.68 15.67 18.27
N ALA A 520 -34.67 14.45 18.83
CA ALA A 520 -35.86 13.75 19.29
C ALA A 520 -36.52 14.46 20.49
N SER A 521 -35.74 14.99 21.45
CA SER A 521 -36.30 15.74 22.58
C SER A 521 -36.92 17.08 22.20
N PHE A 522 -36.42 17.73 21.13
CA PHE A 522 -37.07 18.92 20.56
C PHE A 522 -38.29 18.57 19.67
N GLY A 523 -38.44 17.32 19.23
CA GLY A 523 -39.36 16.90 18.19
C GLY A 523 -40.84 16.74 18.57
N ALA A 524 -41.20 16.84 19.85
CA ALA A 524 -42.60 16.75 20.31
C ALA A 524 -42.96 17.85 21.32
N ASP A 525 -42.26 17.93 22.44
CA ASP A 525 -42.68 18.78 23.58
C ASP A 525 -42.31 20.26 23.43
N ALA A 526 -41.22 20.56 22.72
CA ALA A 526 -40.73 21.94 22.54
C ALA A 526 -41.57 22.75 21.53
N LEU A 527 -42.15 22.09 20.51
CA LEU A 527 -43.01 22.74 19.51
C LEU A 527 -44.40 23.03 20.07
N SER A 528 -44.96 22.15 20.89
CA SER A 528 -46.21 22.42 21.62
C SER A 528 -46.08 23.62 22.57
N GLY A 529 -44.99 23.69 23.34
CA GLY A 529 -44.73 24.84 24.23
C GLY A 529 -44.48 26.17 23.52
N LEU A 530 -44.06 26.14 22.25
CA LEU A 530 -43.89 27.34 21.42
C LEU A 530 -45.19 27.76 20.70
N LEU A 531 -46.12 26.82 20.45
CA LEU A 531 -47.42 27.11 19.83
C LEU A 531 -48.45 27.62 20.84
N ASP A 532 -48.45 27.13 22.09
CA ASP A 532 -49.31 27.65 23.18
C ASP A 532 -49.04 29.13 23.52
N VAL A 533 -47.88 29.68 23.15
CA VAL A 533 -47.53 31.10 23.36
C VAL A 533 -48.16 32.01 22.29
N PHE A 534 -48.65 31.46 21.17
CA PHE A 534 -49.28 32.23 20.09
C PHE A 534 -50.82 32.19 20.09
N ASP A 535 -51.47 31.37 20.93
CA ASP A 535 -52.93 31.39 21.07
C ASP A 535 -53.39 32.54 22.00
N PHE A 536 -53.09 33.78 21.55
CA PHE A 536 -53.66 34.99 22.13
C PHE A 536 -55.14 35.06 21.71
N GLY A 537 -56.00 34.64 22.64
CA GLY A 537 -57.40 34.32 22.35
C GLY A 537 -58.23 35.43 21.68
N GLY A 538 -59.17 35.00 20.84
CA GLY A 538 -60.08 35.86 20.10
C GLY A 538 -61.29 35.10 19.56
N GLY A 539 -62.21 34.72 20.46
CA GLY A 539 -63.51 34.18 20.08
C GLY A 539 -64.32 35.21 19.27
N GLU A 540 -64.94 34.74 18.19
CA GLU A 540 -65.52 35.54 17.11
C GLU A 540 -66.78 36.35 17.51
N SER A 541 -66.98 37.51 16.87
CA SER A 541 -68.25 37.80 16.19
C SER A 541 -68.14 38.97 15.19
N GLU A 542 -68.80 38.81 14.04
CA GLU A 542 -68.94 39.76 12.93
C GLU A 542 -69.73 41.04 13.35
N ALA A 543 -69.87 42.16 12.63
CA ALA A 543 -69.64 42.59 11.23
C ALA A 543 -69.80 44.16 11.18
N PRO A 544 -69.98 44.89 10.04
CA PRO A 544 -69.32 44.85 8.72
C PRO A 544 -68.99 46.28 8.10
N LEU A 545 -68.44 46.31 6.86
CA LEU A 545 -68.48 47.39 5.81
C LEU A 545 -67.53 48.64 5.83
N ALA A 546 -66.98 48.92 4.62
CA ALA A 546 -66.72 50.25 3.96
C ALA A 546 -65.31 50.95 3.92
N VAL A 547 -64.45 50.55 2.96
CA VAL A 547 -63.89 51.31 1.77
C VAL A 547 -63.59 52.84 1.92
N PRO A 548 -62.39 53.41 1.55
CA PRO A 548 -61.85 53.46 0.16
C PRO A 548 -60.31 53.47 -0.12
N GLU A 549 -59.99 53.36 -1.43
CA GLU A 549 -58.73 53.51 -2.22
C GLU A 549 -58.04 54.91 -2.19
N PRO A 550 -56.93 55.27 -2.93
CA PRO A 550 -56.19 54.57 -4.03
C PRO A 550 -54.62 54.60 -4.08
N VAL A 551 -54.10 53.90 -5.12
CA VAL A 551 -52.77 53.81 -5.84
C VAL A 551 -51.88 55.09 -5.97
N PRO A 552 -50.61 55.06 -6.49
CA PRO A 552 -49.90 54.07 -7.37
C PRO A 552 -48.53 53.56 -6.77
N ALA A 553 -47.57 52.88 -7.45
CA ALA A 553 -47.27 52.66 -8.88
C ALA A 553 -46.44 51.36 -9.20
N THR A 554 -45.94 51.25 -10.45
CA THR A 554 -45.16 50.18 -11.14
C THR A 554 -43.65 50.51 -11.29
N PRO A 555 -42.74 49.66 -11.85
CA PRO A 555 -42.88 48.40 -12.64
C PRO A 555 -42.10 47.18 -12.04
N ALA A 556 -41.80 46.02 -12.67
CA ALA A 556 -41.76 45.60 -14.08
C ALA A 556 -41.98 44.06 -14.33
N VAL A 557 -41.43 43.53 -15.43
CA VAL A 557 -41.51 42.13 -15.99
C VAL A 557 -40.10 41.56 -16.23
N PRO A 558 -39.91 40.26 -16.60
CA PRO A 558 -40.74 39.05 -16.42
C PRO A 558 -39.97 37.82 -15.86
N ALA A 559 -40.70 36.77 -15.45
CA ALA A 559 -40.15 35.40 -15.37
C ALA A 559 -40.69 34.56 -16.54
N PHE A 560 -39.83 33.80 -17.21
CA PHE A 560 -40.15 33.13 -18.48
C PHE A 560 -40.78 31.75 -18.26
N THR A 561 -41.97 31.54 -18.82
CA THR A 561 -42.64 30.23 -18.89
C THR A 561 -42.25 29.48 -20.16
N LEU A 562 -42.15 28.15 -20.07
CA LEU A 562 -42.35 27.26 -21.22
C LEU A 562 -43.42 26.20 -20.86
N PRO A 563 -44.20 25.71 -21.85
CA PRO A 563 -45.55 25.23 -21.59
C PRO A 563 -45.65 23.72 -21.35
N ALA A 564 -46.69 23.33 -20.62
CA ALA A 564 -47.23 21.98 -20.65
C ALA A 564 -48.29 21.83 -21.76
N GLY A 565 -48.38 20.63 -22.34
CA GLY A 565 -49.63 20.12 -22.92
C GLY A 565 -49.63 19.83 -24.42
N LEU A 566 -49.59 18.53 -24.76
CA LEU A 566 -50.62 17.92 -25.61
C LEU A 566 -50.61 16.40 -25.46
N LEU A 567 -51.81 15.83 -25.26
CA LEU A 567 -52.11 14.41 -25.04
C LEU A 567 -51.55 13.84 -23.70
N GLY A 568 -52.35 13.38 -22.74
CA GLY A 568 -53.81 13.22 -22.68
C GLY A 568 -54.18 11.86 -22.11
N GLY A 569 -54.37 11.78 -20.79
CA GLY A 569 -54.77 10.55 -20.11
C GLY A 569 -54.43 10.57 -18.61
N THR A 570 -55.45 10.69 -17.76
CA THR A 570 -55.33 10.37 -16.32
C THR A 570 -55.09 8.87 -16.13
N PRO A 571 -54.30 8.44 -15.13
CA PRO A 571 -54.01 7.03 -14.93
C PRO A 571 -55.26 6.29 -14.45
N THR A 572 -55.85 5.46 -15.32
CA THR A 572 -56.78 4.42 -14.89
C THR A 572 -55.96 3.35 -14.15
N THR A 573 -56.25 3.16 -12.87
CA THR A 573 -55.62 2.12 -12.05
C THR A 573 -56.18 0.76 -12.44
N GLU A 574 -55.70 0.21 -13.55
CA GLU A 574 -56.03 -1.15 -13.97
C GLU A 574 -55.05 -2.13 -13.32
N ALA A 575 -55.54 -2.86 -12.32
CA ALA A 575 -54.76 -3.86 -11.61
C ALA A 575 -54.47 -5.05 -12.53
N ALA A 576 -53.21 -5.21 -12.93
CA ALA A 576 -52.71 -6.41 -13.58
C ALA A 576 -52.06 -7.34 -12.54
N ASP A 577 -52.39 -8.63 -12.61
CA ASP A 577 -51.97 -9.64 -11.63
C ASP A 577 -50.44 -9.77 -11.47
N PRO A 578 -49.95 -10.00 -10.24
CA PRO A 578 -48.53 -10.26 -9.97
C PRO A 578 -48.18 -11.72 -10.29
N THR A 579 -48.00 -12.06 -11.57
CA THR A 579 -47.29 -13.29 -11.94
C THR A 579 -45.81 -13.11 -11.68
N GLY A 580 -45.38 -13.44 -10.46
CA GLY A 580 -44.04 -13.20 -9.97
C GLY A 580 -42.98 -14.14 -10.57
N ALA A 581 -41.82 -13.55 -10.85
CA ALA A 581 -40.53 -14.13 -10.55
C ALA A 581 -39.73 -13.02 -9.85
N GLU A 582 -39.23 -13.23 -8.63
CA GLU A 582 -38.38 -12.24 -7.98
C GLU A 582 -37.11 -12.05 -8.81
N LEU A 583 -36.87 -10.81 -9.27
CA LEU A 583 -35.62 -10.47 -9.94
C LEU A 583 -34.44 -10.64 -8.95
N PRO A 584 -33.30 -11.22 -9.38
CA PRO A 584 -32.11 -11.25 -8.55
C PRO A 584 -31.66 -9.85 -8.10
N TYR A 585 -31.05 -9.75 -6.92
CA TYR A 585 -30.52 -8.49 -6.41
C TYR A 585 -29.57 -7.81 -7.41
N ASP A 586 -29.66 -6.48 -7.52
CA ASP A 586 -28.98 -5.65 -8.51
C ASP A 586 -29.18 -6.10 -9.98
N THR A 587 -30.42 -6.47 -10.33
CA THR A 587 -30.82 -6.70 -11.73
C THR A 587 -32.07 -5.92 -12.11
N TRP A 588 -32.18 -5.63 -13.41
CA TRP A 588 -33.24 -4.82 -14.00
C TRP A 588 -33.64 -5.35 -15.38
N ARG A 589 -34.88 -5.09 -15.80
CA ARG A 589 -35.26 -5.15 -17.21
C ARG A 589 -35.39 -3.74 -17.77
N VAL A 590 -34.76 -3.50 -18.91
CA VAL A 590 -34.79 -2.21 -19.62
C VAL A 590 -35.49 -2.37 -20.96
N ARG A 591 -36.34 -1.41 -21.35
CA ARG A 591 -36.93 -1.31 -22.69
C ARG A 591 -36.90 0.15 -23.15
N GLY A 592 -36.47 0.40 -24.38
CA GLY A 592 -36.52 1.75 -24.99
C GLY A 592 -35.83 2.85 -24.17
N GLY A 593 -34.73 2.53 -23.48
CA GLY A 593 -33.99 3.49 -22.65
C GLY A 593 -34.49 3.64 -21.20
N GLN A 594 -35.54 2.93 -20.78
CA GLN A 594 -36.14 3.06 -19.45
C GLN A 594 -36.14 1.74 -18.68
N LEU A 595 -35.99 1.82 -17.35
CA LEU A 595 -36.18 0.70 -16.44
C LEU A 595 -37.68 0.33 -16.39
N VAL A 596 -38.00 -0.93 -16.68
CA VAL A 596 -39.35 -1.50 -16.67
C VAL A 596 -39.60 -2.33 -15.41
N ASP A 597 -38.55 -2.96 -14.88
CA ASP A 597 -38.59 -3.84 -13.72
C ASP A 597 -37.23 -3.80 -12.99
N GLY A 598 -37.23 -4.01 -11.67
CA GLY A 598 -36.07 -3.88 -10.78
C GLY A 598 -36.08 -2.63 -9.88
N PRO A 599 -35.11 -2.50 -8.94
CA PRO A 599 -35.09 -1.43 -7.94
C PRO A 599 -34.80 -0.04 -8.52
N ALA A 600 -35.29 1.03 -7.90
CA ALA A 600 -35.04 2.39 -8.37
C ALA A 600 -33.58 2.84 -8.12
N ASP A 601 -32.76 2.91 -9.18
CA ASP A 601 -31.35 3.32 -9.13
C ASP A 601 -31.03 4.30 -10.28
N ALA A 602 -30.41 5.45 -9.95
CA ALA A 602 -30.12 6.51 -10.91
C ALA A 602 -28.98 6.16 -11.89
N ALA A 603 -28.01 5.33 -11.47
CA ALA A 603 -26.96 4.84 -12.34
C ALA A 603 -27.50 3.75 -13.29
N ALA A 604 -28.39 2.88 -12.81
CA ALA A 604 -29.11 1.90 -13.65
C ALA A 604 -29.96 2.61 -14.71
N GLN A 605 -30.62 3.72 -14.38
CA GLN A 605 -31.34 4.55 -15.36
C GLN A 605 -30.39 5.26 -16.35
N GLY A 606 -29.18 5.62 -15.94
CA GLY A 606 -28.13 6.11 -16.84
C GLY A 606 -27.65 5.03 -17.82
N VAL A 607 -27.43 3.80 -17.34
CA VAL A 607 -27.08 2.66 -18.20
C VAL A 607 -28.25 2.25 -19.09
N ALA A 608 -29.50 2.36 -18.63
CA ALA A 608 -30.69 2.12 -19.43
C ALA A 608 -30.72 3.04 -20.67
N ALA A 609 -30.42 4.34 -20.51
CA ALA A 609 -30.33 5.27 -21.64
C ALA A 609 -29.25 4.88 -22.65
N LEU A 610 -28.11 4.35 -22.21
CA LEU A 610 -27.06 3.81 -23.09
C LEU A 610 -27.51 2.53 -23.82
N LEU A 611 -28.33 1.68 -23.18
CA LEU A 611 -28.90 0.49 -23.84
C LEU A 611 -29.91 0.86 -24.93
N GLY A 612 -30.62 1.99 -24.81
CA GLY A 612 -31.41 2.54 -25.91
C GLY A 612 -30.55 2.85 -27.14
N GLN A 613 -29.41 3.52 -26.96
CA GLN A 613 -28.45 3.78 -28.04
C GLN A 613 -27.80 2.49 -28.58
N ALA A 614 -27.59 1.48 -27.73
CA ALA A 614 -27.09 0.18 -28.16
C ALA A 614 -28.11 -0.58 -29.04
N ASP A 615 -29.40 -0.46 -28.76
CA ASP A 615 -30.50 -1.04 -29.56
C ASP A 615 -30.53 -0.41 -30.97
N ASP A 616 -30.45 0.93 -31.06
CA ASP A 616 -30.35 1.68 -32.33
C ASP A 616 -29.13 1.27 -33.18
N LEU A 617 -28.04 0.83 -32.53
CA LEU A 617 -26.80 0.35 -33.16
C LEU A 617 -26.80 -1.16 -33.44
N GLY A 618 -27.89 -1.89 -33.14
CA GLY A 618 -27.98 -3.34 -33.33
C GLY A 618 -27.16 -4.18 -32.34
N GLY A 619 -26.85 -3.62 -31.17
CA GLY A 619 -26.13 -4.32 -30.10
C GLY A 619 -26.96 -5.45 -29.49
N LEU A 620 -26.30 -6.57 -29.17
CA LEU A 620 -26.93 -7.74 -28.51
C LEU A 620 -26.48 -7.93 -27.06
N THR A 621 -25.30 -7.38 -26.72
CA THR A 621 -24.69 -7.45 -25.39
C THR A 621 -23.90 -6.19 -25.12
N LEU A 622 -23.98 -5.66 -23.91
CA LEU A 622 -23.16 -4.56 -23.43
C LEU A 622 -22.45 -5.00 -22.15
N ARG A 623 -21.13 -4.77 -22.06
CA ARG A 623 -20.38 -4.87 -20.80
C ARG A 623 -19.68 -3.55 -20.55
N LEU A 624 -19.86 -3.00 -19.36
CA LEU A 624 -19.20 -1.79 -18.87
C LEU A 624 -18.48 -2.14 -17.57
N THR A 625 -17.36 -1.50 -17.29
CA THR A 625 -16.66 -1.65 -16.02
C THR A 625 -15.97 -0.34 -15.69
N ASP A 626 -16.24 0.19 -14.51
CA ASP A 626 -15.60 1.38 -13.94
C ASP A 626 -14.77 1.00 -12.69
N ASP A 627 -14.31 2.00 -11.94
CA ASP A 627 -13.50 1.83 -10.72
C ASP A 627 -14.29 1.27 -9.52
N ARG A 628 -15.62 1.10 -9.65
CA ARG A 628 -16.55 0.82 -8.53
C ARG A 628 -17.51 -0.33 -8.81
N ALA A 629 -17.84 -0.60 -10.08
CA ALA A 629 -18.76 -1.66 -10.49
C ALA A 629 -18.50 -2.14 -11.91
N ALA A 630 -18.87 -3.39 -12.17
CA ALA A 630 -19.17 -3.88 -13.50
C ALA A 630 -20.68 -3.84 -13.75
N TRP A 631 -21.04 -3.68 -15.03
CA TRP A 631 -22.38 -3.84 -15.55
C TRP A 631 -22.34 -4.82 -16.72
N ALA A 632 -23.30 -5.74 -16.78
CA ALA A 632 -23.50 -6.58 -17.94
C ALA A 632 -24.98 -6.54 -18.34
N ALA A 633 -25.22 -6.37 -19.65
CA ALA A 633 -26.55 -6.37 -20.22
C ALA A 633 -26.60 -7.27 -21.46
N ARG A 634 -27.75 -7.91 -21.67
CA ARG A 634 -28.02 -8.76 -22.84
C ARG A 634 -29.46 -8.60 -23.30
N LEU A 635 -29.66 -8.57 -24.62
CA LEU A 635 -30.98 -8.50 -25.22
C LEU A 635 -31.72 -9.84 -25.05
N GLU A 636 -32.90 -9.79 -24.40
CA GLU A 636 -33.82 -10.92 -24.17
C GLU A 636 -34.75 -11.14 -25.38
N GLY A 637 -35.00 -10.08 -26.15
CA GLY A 637 -35.88 -10.07 -27.32
C GLY A 637 -36.93 -8.96 -27.22
N GLY A 638 -37.49 -8.53 -28.37
CA GLY A 638 -38.53 -7.50 -28.40
C GLY A 638 -38.12 -6.15 -27.78
N GLY A 639 -36.86 -5.75 -27.96
CA GLY A 639 -36.29 -4.51 -27.38
C GLY A 639 -36.12 -4.53 -25.86
N VAL A 640 -36.22 -5.70 -25.21
CA VAL A 640 -36.00 -5.85 -23.77
C VAL A 640 -34.57 -6.32 -23.49
N TRP A 641 -33.90 -5.63 -22.58
CA TRP A 641 -32.56 -5.95 -22.10
C TRP A 641 -32.63 -6.42 -20.65
N ARG A 642 -32.01 -7.57 -20.35
CA ARG A 642 -31.65 -7.99 -18.99
C ARG A 642 -30.37 -7.25 -18.60
N LEU A 643 -30.38 -6.46 -17.53
CA LEU A 643 -29.26 -5.68 -17.01
C LEU A 643 -28.91 -6.17 -15.60
N ALA A 644 -27.62 -6.31 -15.30
CA ALA A 644 -27.10 -6.67 -13.98
C ALA A 644 -25.90 -5.81 -13.59
N ARG A 645 -25.75 -5.56 -12.28
CA ARG A 645 -24.60 -4.87 -11.67
C ARG A 645 -23.92 -5.76 -10.64
N GLY A 646 -22.60 -5.66 -10.53
CA GLY A 646 -21.82 -6.34 -9.51
C GLY A 646 -20.45 -5.70 -9.29
N PRO A 647 -19.66 -6.14 -8.30
CA PRO A 647 -18.36 -5.54 -7.98
C PRO A 647 -17.30 -5.79 -9.07
N ASN A 648 -17.45 -6.84 -9.86
CA ASN A 648 -16.64 -7.12 -11.06
C ASN A 648 -17.42 -8.05 -12.01
N ALA A 649 -16.94 -8.22 -13.24
CA ALA A 649 -17.63 -9.02 -14.26
C ALA A 649 -17.77 -10.50 -13.87
N GLY A 650 -16.78 -11.09 -13.19
CA GLY A 650 -16.83 -12.48 -12.73
C GLY A 650 -17.95 -12.71 -11.71
N ALA A 651 -18.09 -11.82 -10.74
CA ALA A 651 -19.17 -11.88 -9.75
C ALA A 651 -20.58 -11.76 -10.37
N ILE A 652 -20.71 -11.07 -11.50
CA ILE A 652 -21.98 -11.02 -12.26
C ILE A 652 -22.21 -12.35 -12.98
N ASP A 653 -21.20 -12.88 -13.66
CA ASP A 653 -21.30 -14.15 -14.37
C ASP A 653 -21.58 -15.33 -13.41
N ASP A 654 -20.96 -15.35 -12.22
CA ASP A 654 -21.19 -16.36 -11.17
C ASP A 654 -22.58 -16.25 -10.51
N ARG A 655 -23.09 -15.03 -10.28
CA ARG A 655 -24.37 -14.78 -9.57
C ARG A 655 -25.58 -14.85 -10.48
N VAL A 656 -25.49 -14.29 -11.70
CA VAL A 656 -26.63 -14.07 -12.61
C VAL A 656 -26.28 -14.34 -14.09
N GLY A 657 -25.15 -14.97 -14.40
CA GLY A 657 -24.75 -15.28 -15.78
C GLY A 657 -25.74 -16.15 -16.53
N GLY A 658 -26.36 -17.14 -15.86
CA GLY A 658 -27.45 -17.95 -16.43
C GLY A 658 -28.68 -17.11 -16.78
N TRP A 659 -29.11 -16.24 -15.86
CA TRP A 659 -30.22 -15.32 -16.08
C TRP A 659 -29.91 -14.33 -17.22
N LEU A 660 -28.70 -13.76 -17.29
CA LEU A 660 -28.29 -12.91 -18.42
C LEU A 660 -28.27 -13.68 -19.75
N ALA A 661 -27.95 -14.97 -19.74
CA ALA A 661 -27.87 -15.79 -20.94
C ALA A 661 -29.23 -16.20 -21.53
N GLY A 662 -30.33 -15.99 -20.80
CA GLY A 662 -31.68 -16.44 -21.18
C GLY A 662 -31.99 -17.89 -20.81
N SER A 663 -31.17 -18.50 -19.94
CA SER A 663 -31.38 -19.83 -19.37
C SER A 663 -31.84 -19.67 -17.92
N ASP A 664 -33.14 -19.85 -17.71
CA ASP A 664 -33.77 -20.00 -16.39
C ASP A 664 -33.56 -21.44 -15.87
#